data_AF-A0A0G0Z9M3-F1
#
_entry.id   AF-A0A0G0Z9M3-F1
#
_cell.length_a   1.000
_cell.length_b   1.000
_cell.length_c   1.000
_cell.angle_alpha   90.00
_cell.angle_beta   90.00
_cell.angle_gamma   90.00
#
_symmetry.space_group_name_H-M   'P 1'
#
loop_
_entity.id
_entity.type
_entity.pdbx_description
1 polymer ?
#
loop_
_entity_poly.entity_id
_entity_poly.type
_entity_poly.pdbx_seq_one_letter_code
_entity_poly.pdbx_strand_id
1 'polypeptide(L)'
;MSLTATINQIIEIDDGGITLDGAGRLISHNENIGIRVNEDPGENMENIVIKNVKISGPDVGILVFDLTNVTIENVEVSNTTTGIRLGDNTSIFVQNSTIKNNPTGFTTTNGTNIQAYRNNFKQNTNDLANISGSLILTSGTTTRGNWWEKNVACVQSSSNPSYCVGSYDAGPATDTSPWFCEDAWVTPCAPPAGGGGGTGGGTTTGKVSNVAFIPGMQGSRLYQKRLLTDKKLWEPGIDFATEDLEKLFMDASGNSINPDVYVKEIIDKVPPLSSNIYESFINFLDDLVVDQKMNDWEPLFYDWRLSLKKIVTEPIKINSGSYNMVDKIIQLANDSDTGKVTIVTHSNGGLVGKLLINELKKQGKENLVDKLIMVAPPQLGTPEGMATLLHGMDVGVAKSLAITQRESRLLAKNMPGIYTLLPSPKYFEKVATPVVEFDESLKQVDEGFWKNVAGTNITTSGKMKDFLLGNQPGFYSRTEPDYYDVASPALVNSDILADITDTQNSLDNWVAPVGIEVSQIIGWGLDTIAGVEYVSRPRHLCASVANLVIPTCIFDKYVIDSKPIKVLDGDKTVITASANFMSGEDRFYVDLPVHNNTGIVIAGVKFKSNRTHADIFEVSSVRGMILKILENSTTSLPFHITTTMLVPDPTDKRLRLELHSPGYLDVYDSQGNHTGKAVQEPDPIVFAVDEEIANSSYIELGEGKYISVNADDEYNVKVLAFDNGSFTLVIETVVGNSSIVATKIFPDFVLAKDGRAEVLANDLTGAVGDLKVDADGDGIFEQTMAGMTQAEYDDYISRPVLEFNLTPETFNLDSNGVLTGHIKVISGNKNKITQNTWKLNGTSPTKVNTEDNGWALKFERQSFVNLTIGEAIEMKLTVKLNDNSSIDLSDTIRTIRNKNNDNSITAPNNTPNIPPGNINNKGKKK
;
A
#
# COMPACT_ATOMS: atom_id res chain seq x y z
N MET A 1 20.61 -1.29 31.07
CA MET A 1 21.93 -1.97 31.13
C MET A 1 22.70 -1.60 29.87
N SER A 2 24.02 -1.41 29.94
CA SER A 2 24.83 -1.03 28.76
C SER A 2 24.62 -2.00 27.61
N LEU A 3 24.41 -1.49 26.38
CA LEU A 3 24.26 -2.30 25.17
C LEU A 3 25.51 -3.16 24.83
N THR A 4 26.62 -2.93 25.52
CA THR A 4 27.91 -3.61 25.34
C THR A 4 28.33 -4.50 26.53
N ALA A 5 27.48 -4.66 27.55
CA ALA A 5 27.83 -5.49 28.70
C ALA A 5 27.89 -6.98 28.31
N THR A 6 28.94 -7.67 28.74
CA THR A 6 29.08 -9.12 28.61
C THR A 6 27.99 -9.82 29.42
N ILE A 7 27.35 -10.83 28.83
CA ILE A 7 26.36 -11.68 29.51
C ILE A 7 27.10 -12.89 30.08
N ASN A 8 27.10 -13.02 31.41
CA ASN A 8 27.74 -14.14 32.13
C ASN A 8 26.70 -15.19 32.55
N GLN A 9 25.84 -15.62 31.62
CA GLN A 9 24.74 -16.56 31.85
C GLN A 9 24.60 -17.52 30.67
N ILE A 10 23.95 -18.66 30.89
CA ILE A 10 23.42 -19.50 29.80
C ILE A 10 22.15 -18.84 29.26
N ILE A 11 21.94 -18.92 27.94
CA ILE A 11 20.64 -18.63 27.32
C ILE A 11 19.99 -19.95 26.93
N GLU A 12 18.80 -20.21 27.46
CA GLU A 12 17.94 -21.31 27.02
C GLU A 12 16.79 -20.71 26.21
N ILE A 13 16.53 -21.29 25.03
CA ILE A 13 15.36 -20.99 24.22
C ILE A 13 14.40 -22.17 24.40
N ASP A 14 13.25 -21.88 24.99
CA ASP A 14 12.23 -22.84 25.44
C ASP A 14 10.89 -22.70 24.68
N ASP A 15 10.85 -21.89 23.62
CA ASP A 15 9.68 -21.73 22.75
C ASP A 15 10.06 -21.61 21.25
N GLY A 16 9.12 -21.93 20.37
CA GLY A 16 9.23 -21.83 18.92
C GLY A 16 9.04 -20.40 18.39
N GLY A 17 9.43 -20.13 17.14
CA GLY A 17 9.31 -18.81 16.51
C GLY A 17 10.23 -17.73 17.09
N ILE A 18 11.14 -18.09 18.00
CA ILE A 18 12.01 -17.15 18.70
C ILE A 18 13.17 -16.71 17.80
N THR A 19 13.38 -15.39 17.71
CA THR A 19 14.61 -14.79 17.16
C THR A 19 15.46 -14.19 18.28
N LEU A 20 16.60 -14.83 18.56
CA LEU A 20 17.66 -14.30 19.41
C LEU A 20 18.63 -13.46 18.57
N ASP A 21 18.48 -12.13 18.60
CA ASP A 21 19.44 -11.18 18.02
C ASP A 21 20.36 -10.61 19.10
N GLY A 22 21.63 -11.02 19.08
CA GLY A 22 22.63 -10.59 20.06
C GLY A 22 23.17 -9.18 19.84
N ALA A 23 22.89 -8.51 18.70
CA ALA A 23 23.43 -7.19 18.35
C ALA A 23 24.96 -7.04 18.53
N GLY A 24 25.71 -8.11 18.25
CA GLY A 24 27.17 -8.22 18.37
C GLY A 24 27.70 -8.49 19.79
N ARG A 25 26.82 -8.73 20.78
CA ARG A 25 27.22 -8.93 22.19
C ARG A 25 27.98 -10.22 22.41
N LEU A 26 28.86 -10.19 23.41
CA LEU A 26 29.57 -11.36 23.91
C LEU A 26 28.83 -12.03 25.08
N ILE A 27 28.52 -13.30 24.91
CA ILE A 27 28.13 -14.23 25.97
C ILE A 27 29.41 -14.94 26.44
N SER A 28 29.82 -14.65 27.68
CA SER A 28 30.97 -15.26 28.33
C SER A 28 30.48 -16.10 29.51
N HIS A 29 30.22 -17.38 29.30
CA HIS A 29 29.66 -18.25 30.33
C HIS A 29 30.74 -19.04 31.09
N ASN A 30 30.48 -19.33 32.37
CA ASN A 30 31.33 -20.23 33.18
C ASN A 30 30.72 -21.64 33.32
N GLU A 31 29.57 -21.88 32.69
CA GLU A 31 28.82 -23.13 32.76
C GLU A 31 29.05 -24.01 31.51
N ASN A 32 28.42 -25.17 31.44
CA ASN A 32 28.70 -26.15 30.37
C ASN A 32 28.18 -25.73 28.98
N ILE A 33 27.18 -24.86 28.86
CA ILE A 33 26.57 -24.51 27.57
C ILE A 33 26.37 -23.00 27.48
N GLY A 34 26.67 -22.37 26.35
CA GLY A 34 26.44 -20.94 26.11
C GLY A 34 24.98 -20.65 25.73
N ILE A 35 24.56 -21.17 24.58
CA ILE A 35 23.17 -21.13 24.11
C ILE A 35 22.65 -22.56 23.98
N ARG A 36 21.49 -22.82 24.56
CA ARG A 36 20.80 -24.10 24.51
C ARG A 36 19.43 -23.95 23.85
N VAL A 37 19.15 -24.83 22.89
CA VAL A 37 17.85 -24.95 22.25
C VAL A 37 17.52 -26.45 22.20
N ASN A 38 16.44 -26.85 22.87
CA ASN A 38 16.01 -28.24 22.92
C ASN A 38 14.49 -28.33 22.96
N GLU A 39 13.94 -29.43 22.44
CA GLU A 39 12.50 -29.68 22.53
C GLU A 39 12.05 -29.70 24.01
N ASP A 40 10.93 -29.03 24.31
CA ASP A 40 10.22 -29.15 25.59
C ASP A 40 8.90 -29.90 25.34
N PRO A 41 8.56 -30.97 26.10
CA PRO A 41 7.40 -31.79 25.80
C PRO A 41 6.08 -31.00 25.84
N GLY A 42 5.45 -30.86 24.67
CA GLY A 42 4.16 -30.18 24.51
C GLY A 42 4.23 -28.84 23.77
N GLU A 43 5.43 -28.33 23.51
CA GLU A 43 5.66 -27.09 22.77
C GLU A 43 6.18 -27.38 21.35
N ASN A 44 5.75 -26.57 20.37
CA ASN A 44 6.20 -26.72 18.98
C ASN A 44 7.49 -25.92 18.73
N MET A 45 8.64 -26.54 18.98
CA MET A 45 9.97 -25.93 18.91
C MET A 45 10.54 -25.85 17.48
N GLU A 46 9.91 -25.05 16.62
CA GLU A 46 10.35 -24.80 15.24
C GLU A 46 10.56 -23.31 14.94
N ASN A 47 11.24 -22.98 13.83
CA ASN A 47 11.44 -21.61 13.31
C ASN A 47 12.27 -20.70 14.23
N ILE A 48 13.36 -21.23 14.79
CA ILE A 48 14.23 -20.49 15.72
C ILE A 48 15.40 -19.86 14.96
N VAL A 49 15.70 -18.60 15.25
CA VAL A 49 16.83 -17.86 14.65
C VAL A 49 17.79 -17.36 15.72
N ILE A 50 19.06 -17.74 15.63
CA ILE A 50 20.14 -17.21 16.47
C ILE A 50 21.05 -16.36 15.59
N LYS A 51 21.16 -15.06 15.86
CA LYS A 51 21.98 -14.16 15.04
C LYS A 51 22.74 -13.08 15.78
N ASN A 52 23.78 -12.58 15.12
CA ASN A 52 24.57 -11.43 15.55
C ASN A 52 25.09 -11.58 17.00
N VAL A 53 25.62 -12.73 17.39
CA VAL A 53 26.05 -12.98 18.77
C VAL A 53 27.44 -13.61 18.83
N LYS A 54 28.24 -13.23 19.83
CA LYS A 54 29.55 -13.84 20.11
C LYS A 54 29.46 -14.71 21.35
N ILE A 55 30.05 -15.90 21.32
CA ILE A 55 30.00 -16.88 22.42
C ILE A 55 31.41 -17.34 22.78
N SER A 56 31.71 -17.40 24.09
CA SER A 56 32.91 -18.00 24.66
C SER A 56 32.63 -18.62 26.02
N GLY A 57 33.22 -19.78 26.34
CA GLY A 57 33.03 -20.47 27.62
C GLY A 57 33.57 -21.90 27.61
N PRO A 58 33.48 -22.67 28.71
CA PRO A 58 34.34 -23.85 28.91
C PRO A 58 34.00 -25.11 28.10
N ASP A 59 32.72 -25.36 27.75
CA ASP A 59 32.32 -26.64 27.12
C ASP A 59 31.62 -26.47 25.76
N VAL A 60 30.30 -26.22 25.67
CA VAL A 60 29.59 -26.06 24.39
C VAL A 60 29.20 -24.61 24.12
N GLY A 61 29.49 -24.07 22.94
CA GLY A 61 29.07 -22.73 22.55
C GLY A 61 27.56 -22.65 22.26
N ILE A 62 27.11 -23.38 21.23
CA ILE A 62 25.69 -23.49 20.86
C ILE A 62 25.31 -24.96 20.80
N LEU A 63 24.28 -25.35 21.56
CA LEU A 63 23.67 -26.67 21.53
C LEU A 63 22.25 -26.58 20.95
N VAL A 64 21.99 -27.33 19.88
CA VAL A 64 20.64 -27.51 19.31
C VAL A 64 20.33 -29.00 19.29
N PHE A 65 19.21 -29.42 19.86
CA PHE A 65 18.89 -30.84 20.02
C PHE A 65 17.40 -31.14 19.81
N ASP A 66 17.11 -32.14 18.98
CA ASP A 66 15.75 -32.64 18.66
C ASP A 66 14.83 -31.59 18.00
N LEU A 67 15.39 -30.71 17.17
CA LEU A 67 14.65 -29.58 16.59
C LEU A 67 14.57 -29.60 15.07
N THR A 68 13.55 -28.89 14.56
CA THR A 68 13.34 -28.65 13.14
C THR A 68 13.39 -27.15 12.81
N ASN A 69 14.02 -26.80 11.69
CA ASN A 69 14.06 -25.43 11.14
C ASN A 69 14.69 -24.38 12.08
N VAL A 70 16.00 -24.52 12.32
CA VAL A 70 16.80 -23.55 13.10
C VAL A 70 17.85 -22.90 12.21
N THR A 71 17.92 -21.57 12.24
CA THR A 71 18.94 -20.78 11.55
C THR A 71 19.93 -20.18 12.54
N ILE A 72 21.21 -20.42 12.34
CA ILE A 72 22.32 -19.81 13.06
C ILE A 72 23.09 -18.95 12.06
N GLU A 73 23.03 -17.62 12.19
CA GLU A 73 23.65 -16.71 11.23
C GLU A 73 24.46 -15.58 11.86
N ASN A 74 25.59 -15.21 11.23
CA ASN A 74 26.43 -14.12 11.72
C ASN A 74 26.81 -14.25 13.21
N VAL A 75 27.18 -15.46 13.64
CA VAL A 75 27.65 -15.72 15.01
C VAL A 75 29.17 -15.93 15.05
N GLU A 76 29.78 -15.61 16.18
CA GLU A 76 31.19 -15.92 16.45
C GLU A 76 31.30 -16.84 17.67
N VAL A 77 31.72 -18.09 17.51
CA VAL A 77 31.89 -19.05 18.62
C VAL A 77 33.38 -19.35 18.82
N SER A 78 33.89 -19.11 20.04
CA SER A 78 35.30 -19.34 20.31
C SER A 78 35.66 -19.74 21.74
N ASN A 79 36.83 -20.38 21.90
CA ASN A 79 37.37 -20.83 23.20
C ASN A 79 36.45 -21.81 23.97
N THR A 80 35.65 -22.59 23.26
CA THR A 80 34.78 -23.65 23.80
C THR A 80 35.37 -25.01 23.51
N THR A 81 35.03 -26.05 24.31
CA THR A 81 35.41 -27.43 23.99
C THR A 81 34.78 -27.89 22.66
N THR A 82 33.52 -27.55 22.44
CA THR A 82 32.76 -27.74 21.19
C THR A 82 32.06 -26.46 20.78
N GLY A 83 32.35 -25.93 19.59
CA GLY A 83 31.75 -24.69 19.09
C GLY A 83 30.23 -24.80 18.90
N ILE A 84 29.80 -25.55 17.89
CA ILE A 84 28.40 -25.81 17.62
C ILE A 84 28.14 -27.32 17.68
N ARG A 85 27.16 -27.72 18.49
CA ARG A 85 26.75 -29.11 18.67
C ARG A 85 25.29 -29.30 18.30
N LEU A 86 25.07 -30.17 17.32
CA LEU A 86 23.75 -30.55 16.81
C LEU A 86 23.47 -32.03 17.13
N GLY A 87 22.24 -32.38 17.50
CA GLY A 87 21.81 -33.76 17.68
C GLY A 87 20.33 -33.97 17.36
N ASP A 88 20.00 -35.02 16.63
CA ASP A 88 18.64 -35.42 16.28
C ASP A 88 17.81 -34.32 15.57
N ASN A 89 18.48 -33.43 14.83
CA ASN A 89 17.85 -32.25 14.22
C ASN A 89 17.47 -32.43 12.73
N THR A 90 16.51 -31.66 12.24
CA THR A 90 16.15 -31.56 10.81
C THR A 90 16.18 -30.12 10.30
N SER A 91 16.74 -29.89 9.10
CA SER A 91 16.75 -28.58 8.43
C SER A 91 17.39 -27.47 9.27
N ILE A 92 18.67 -27.63 9.60
CA ILE A 92 19.43 -26.63 10.34
C ILE A 92 20.35 -25.89 9.38
N PHE A 93 20.35 -24.56 9.42
CA PHE A 93 21.16 -23.70 8.55
C PHE A 93 22.18 -22.94 9.39
N VAL A 94 23.47 -23.13 9.11
CA VAL A 94 24.56 -22.40 9.76
C VAL A 94 25.31 -21.61 8.70
N GLN A 95 25.22 -20.28 8.75
CA GLN A 95 25.79 -19.43 7.71
C GLN A 95 26.42 -18.13 8.22
N ASN A 96 27.28 -17.54 7.41
CA ASN A 96 27.92 -16.24 7.68
C ASN A 96 28.63 -16.16 9.04
N SER A 97 29.07 -17.29 9.61
CA SER A 97 29.51 -17.39 11.00
C SER A 97 31.00 -17.72 11.12
N THR A 98 31.62 -17.37 12.24
CA THR A 98 33.03 -17.70 12.54
C THR A 98 33.13 -18.66 13.73
N ILE A 99 33.66 -19.85 13.49
CA ILE A 99 33.88 -20.89 14.50
C ILE A 99 35.38 -21.06 14.69
N LYS A 100 35.92 -20.61 15.84
CA LYS A 100 37.37 -20.55 16.03
C LYS A 100 37.92 -20.94 17.40
N ASN A 101 39.16 -21.42 17.43
CA ASN A 101 39.90 -21.72 18.66
C ASN A 101 39.17 -22.69 19.62
N ASN A 102 38.53 -23.72 19.07
CA ASN A 102 37.87 -24.78 19.83
C ASN A 102 38.61 -26.12 19.62
N PRO A 103 38.73 -27.03 20.60
CA PRO A 103 39.14 -28.40 20.36
C PRO A 103 38.27 -29.07 19.28
N THR A 104 36.96 -28.81 19.26
CA THR A 104 36.05 -29.23 18.18
C THR A 104 35.21 -28.05 17.70
N GLY A 105 35.21 -27.75 16.40
CA GLY A 105 34.45 -26.64 15.83
C GLY A 105 32.96 -26.94 15.72
N PHE A 106 32.62 -28.01 15.00
CA PHE A 106 31.24 -28.36 14.67
C PHE A 106 31.00 -29.87 14.77
N THR A 107 29.85 -30.26 15.32
CA THR A 107 29.40 -31.67 15.41
C THR A 107 27.93 -31.78 15.07
N THR A 108 27.51 -32.86 14.42
CA THR A 108 26.10 -33.20 14.22
C THR A 108 25.86 -34.69 14.36
N THR A 109 24.84 -35.08 15.11
CA THR A 109 24.46 -36.49 15.32
C THR A 109 23.03 -36.73 14.83
N ASN A 110 22.83 -37.79 14.03
CA ASN A 110 21.53 -38.15 13.44
C ASN A 110 20.79 -37.01 12.69
N GLY A 111 21.48 -35.97 12.24
CA GLY A 111 20.84 -34.83 11.61
C GLY A 111 20.37 -35.12 10.17
N THR A 112 19.27 -34.52 9.73
CA THR A 112 18.80 -34.55 8.34
C THR A 112 18.78 -33.14 7.76
N ASN A 113 19.30 -32.95 6.53
CA ASN A 113 19.35 -31.63 5.88
C ASN A 113 20.07 -30.56 6.73
N ILE A 114 21.21 -30.89 7.32
CA ILE A 114 22.05 -29.91 8.02
C ILE A 114 22.92 -29.21 6.99
N GLN A 115 22.85 -27.88 6.92
CA GLN A 115 23.61 -27.07 5.96
C GLN A 115 24.55 -26.13 6.71
N ALA A 116 25.82 -26.13 6.31
CA ALA A 116 26.82 -25.23 6.86
C ALA A 116 27.68 -24.66 5.74
N TYR A 117 27.41 -23.43 5.32
CA TYR A 117 28.11 -22.74 4.23
C TYR A 117 28.33 -21.26 4.54
N ARG A 118 29.27 -20.60 3.87
CA ARG A 118 29.71 -19.21 4.15
C ARG A 118 30.16 -19.02 5.60
N ASN A 119 30.88 -19.98 6.17
CA ASN A 119 31.46 -19.86 7.51
C ASN A 119 32.99 -19.83 7.47
N ASN A 120 33.61 -19.29 8.53
CA ASN A 120 35.05 -19.38 8.78
C ASN A 120 35.32 -20.47 9.82
N PHE A 121 36.09 -21.48 9.45
CA PHE A 121 36.68 -22.46 10.37
C PHE A 121 38.17 -22.19 10.54
N LYS A 122 38.58 -21.71 11.72
CA LYS A 122 39.98 -21.36 11.99
C LYS A 122 40.43 -21.68 13.39
N GLN A 123 41.68 -22.07 13.57
CA GLN A 123 42.31 -22.33 14.87
C GLN A 123 41.65 -23.44 15.70
N ASN A 124 40.70 -24.20 15.15
CA ASN A 124 40.14 -25.35 15.86
C ASN A 124 41.11 -26.52 15.79
N THR A 125 41.13 -27.40 16.79
CA THR A 125 41.92 -28.65 16.70
C THR A 125 41.30 -29.57 15.64
N ASN A 126 39.98 -29.81 15.73
CA ASN A 126 39.18 -30.46 14.69
C ASN A 126 38.09 -29.47 14.24
N ASP A 127 38.02 -29.14 12.95
CA ASP A 127 36.97 -28.22 12.46
C ASP A 127 35.61 -28.91 12.45
N LEU A 128 35.57 -30.17 12.00
CA LEU A 128 34.43 -31.07 12.07
C LEU A 128 34.80 -32.34 12.84
N ALA A 129 33.93 -32.80 13.75
CA ALA A 129 34.07 -34.10 14.39
C ALA A 129 32.71 -34.73 14.68
N ASN A 130 32.68 -36.07 14.85
CA ASN A 130 31.47 -36.82 15.23
C ASN A 130 30.25 -36.51 14.34
N ILE A 131 30.45 -36.39 13.03
CA ILE A 131 29.38 -36.14 12.05
C ILE A 131 28.68 -37.46 11.71
N SER A 132 27.37 -37.53 11.97
CA SER A 132 26.49 -38.62 11.52
C SER A 132 25.15 -38.05 11.05
N GLY A 133 24.59 -38.66 10.01
CA GLY A 133 23.46 -38.09 9.27
C GLY A 133 23.92 -37.28 8.05
N SER A 134 23.11 -36.30 7.65
CA SER A 134 23.36 -35.41 6.51
C SER A 134 24.05 -34.12 6.95
N LEU A 135 25.18 -33.79 6.33
CA LEU A 135 25.83 -32.47 6.41
C LEU A 135 26.19 -32.00 5.01
N ILE A 136 25.65 -30.85 4.62
CA ILE A 136 25.82 -30.23 3.31
C ILE A 136 26.69 -28.99 3.49
N LEU A 137 27.90 -29.06 2.96
CA LEU A 137 28.85 -27.94 3.01
C LEU A 137 28.79 -27.04 1.76
N THR A 138 28.03 -27.43 0.74
CA THR A 138 27.82 -26.66 -0.50
C THR A 138 26.47 -27.07 -1.09
N SER A 139 25.61 -26.13 -1.48
CA SER A 139 24.25 -26.43 -1.97
C SER A 139 23.99 -26.02 -3.43
N GLY A 140 24.97 -25.47 -4.15
CA GLY A 140 24.81 -25.09 -5.55
C GLY A 140 25.99 -24.29 -6.12
N THR A 141 25.84 -23.72 -7.32
CA THR A 141 26.87 -22.90 -7.98
C THR A 141 27.00 -21.49 -7.38
N THR A 142 25.93 -20.94 -6.79
CA THR A 142 25.90 -19.60 -6.15
C THR A 142 26.02 -19.66 -4.62
N THR A 143 25.73 -20.81 -4.00
CA THR A 143 25.93 -21.09 -2.57
C THR A 143 27.18 -21.92 -2.38
N ARG A 144 28.34 -21.25 -2.45
CA ARG A 144 29.66 -21.82 -2.16
C ARG A 144 29.80 -22.22 -0.69
N GLY A 145 30.80 -23.04 -0.39
CA GLY A 145 31.01 -23.59 0.94
C GLY A 145 31.65 -22.62 1.93
N ASN A 146 32.63 -23.08 2.68
CA ASN A 146 33.22 -22.38 3.82
C ASN A 146 34.67 -21.97 3.52
N TRP A 147 35.18 -21.03 4.30
CA TRP A 147 36.61 -20.79 4.39
C TRP A 147 37.22 -21.66 5.50
N TRP A 148 38.37 -22.27 5.21
CA TRP A 148 39.04 -23.20 6.10
C TRP A 148 40.50 -22.79 6.25
N GLU A 149 40.93 -22.41 7.47
CA GLU A 149 42.33 -22.04 7.73
C GLU A 149 43.30 -23.20 7.40
N LYS A 150 42.86 -24.45 7.59
CA LYS A 150 43.63 -25.65 7.28
C LYS A 150 43.66 -26.03 5.81
N ASN A 151 42.89 -25.36 4.94
CA ASN A 151 42.93 -25.59 3.49
C ASN A 151 44.13 -24.86 2.86
N VAL A 152 45.33 -25.19 3.33
CA VAL A 152 46.60 -24.61 2.84
C VAL A 152 46.94 -25.03 1.42
N ALA A 153 46.27 -26.06 0.89
CA ALA A 153 46.38 -26.52 -0.49
C ALA A 153 45.43 -25.76 -1.45
N CYS A 154 44.60 -24.87 -0.93
CA CYS A 154 43.73 -24.02 -1.74
C CYS A 154 44.55 -23.17 -2.71
N VAL A 155 44.35 -23.40 -4.01
CA VAL A 155 44.90 -22.55 -5.06
C VAL A 155 43.88 -21.46 -5.37
N GLN A 156 44.33 -20.20 -5.27
CA GLN A 156 43.53 -19.04 -5.64
C GLN A 156 43.14 -19.13 -7.11
N SER A 157 41.85 -18.99 -7.42
CA SER A 157 41.44 -18.94 -8.81
C SER A 157 41.99 -17.66 -9.46
N SER A 158 42.66 -17.82 -10.60
CA SER A 158 43.09 -16.69 -11.43
C SER A 158 41.92 -15.99 -12.09
N SER A 159 40.80 -16.70 -12.26
CA SER A 159 39.55 -16.04 -12.57
C SER A 159 39.13 -15.30 -11.30
N ASN A 160 38.89 -16.01 -10.19
CA ASN A 160 38.31 -15.47 -8.95
C ASN A 160 39.25 -15.48 -7.74
N PRO A 161 39.76 -14.30 -7.35
CA PRO A 161 40.59 -14.17 -6.16
C PRO A 161 39.96 -14.76 -4.89
N SER A 162 38.64 -14.76 -4.76
CA SER A 162 37.91 -15.29 -3.61
C SER A 162 37.75 -16.81 -3.61
N TYR A 163 38.08 -17.52 -4.69
CA TYR A 163 37.76 -18.95 -4.82
C TYR A 163 38.98 -19.85 -4.66
N CYS A 164 38.78 -20.96 -3.95
CA CYS A 164 39.59 -22.15 -4.14
C CYS A 164 39.18 -22.86 -5.44
N VAL A 165 40.16 -23.21 -6.28
CA VAL A 165 39.93 -23.99 -7.51
C VAL A 165 39.63 -25.48 -7.24
N GLY A 166 39.97 -25.98 -6.04
CA GLY A 166 39.75 -27.37 -5.63
C GLY A 166 38.75 -27.49 -4.48
N SER A 167 38.24 -28.70 -4.28
CA SER A 167 37.49 -29.07 -3.08
C SER A 167 38.42 -29.16 -1.86
N TYR A 168 37.83 -29.09 -0.67
CA TYR A 168 38.51 -29.32 0.59
C TYR A 168 37.85 -30.48 1.32
N ASP A 169 38.64 -31.50 1.62
CA ASP A 169 38.21 -32.59 2.49
C ASP A 169 38.42 -32.18 3.96
N ALA A 170 37.33 -31.83 4.65
CA ALA A 170 37.34 -31.47 6.06
C ALA A 170 37.32 -32.71 6.98
N GLY A 171 37.45 -33.92 6.40
CA GLY A 171 37.48 -35.22 7.08
C GLY A 171 36.11 -35.91 7.01
N PRO A 172 35.16 -35.60 7.90
CA PRO A 172 33.84 -36.24 7.88
C PRO A 172 32.91 -35.78 6.74
N ALA A 173 33.24 -34.67 6.08
CA ALA A 173 32.48 -34.12 4.95
C ALA A 173 33.43 -33.36 4.00
N THR A 174 33.08 -33.32 2.72
CA THR A 174 33.85 -32.62 1.69
C THR A 174 33.15 -31.33 1.29
N ASP A 175 33.86 -30.22 1.38
CA ASP A 175 33.46 -28.94 0.82
C ASP A 175 33.87 -28.89 -0.65
N THR A 176 32.91 -28.91 -1.55
CA THR A 176 33.18 -28.95 -2.99
C THR A 176 33.54 -27.58 -3.59
N SER A 177 33.32 -26.49 -2.86
CA SER A 177 33.54 -25.14 -3.36
C SER A 177 33.97 -24.17 -2.25
N PRO A 178 35.14 -24.38 -1.62
CA PRO A 178 35.61 -23.56 -0.52
C PRO A 178 36.03 -22.15 -1.00
N TRP A 179 36.08 -21.23 -0.03
CA TRP A 179 36.56 -19.86 -0.19
C TRP A 179 38.09 -19.80 0.00
N PHE A 180 38.75 -18.87 -0.72
CA PHE A 180 40.21 -18.71 -0.70
C PHE A 180 40.71 -17.96 0.55
N CYS A 181 40.02 -16.90 0.97
CA CYS A 181 40.36 -16.13 2.16
C CYS A 181 39.16 -16.00 3.12
N GLU A 182 39.46 -15.58 4.34
CA GLU A 182 38.48 -15.33 5.39
C GLU A 182 37.43 -14.30 4.92
N ASP A 183 36.16 -14.54 5.23
CA ASP A 183 35.02 -13.65 4.91
C ASP A 183 34.82 -13.34 3.42
N ALA A 184 35.31 -14.19 2.52
CA ALA A 184 35.28 -13.93 1.08
C ALA A 184 33.87 -13.80 0.45
N TRP A 185 32.82 -14.18 1.18
CA TRP A 185 31.41 -13.95 0.82
C TRP A 185 30.89 -12.55 1.21
N VAL A 186 31.65 -11.79 2.00
CA VAL A 186 31.36 -10.40 2.39
C VAL A 186 32.40 -9.43 1.80
N THR A 187 33.68 -9.82 1.83
CA THR A 187 34.79 -8.98 1.37
C THR A 187 35.68 -9.77 0.41
N PRO A 188 35.76 -9.37 -0.88
CA PRO A 188 36.56 -10.10 -1.87
C PRO A 188 38.05 -10.19 -1.51
N CYS A 189 38.68 -11.33 -1.80
CA CYS A 189 40.11 -11.53 -1.54
C CYS A 189 40.99 -10.71 -2.48
N ALA A 190 42.16 -10.28 -1.99
CA ALA A 190 43.14 -9.61 -2.83
C ALA A 190 43.65 -10.55 -3.95
N PRO A 191 43.74 -10.10 -5.21
CA PRO A 191 44.23 -10.91 -6.32
C PRO A 191 45.71 -11.32 -6.14
N PRO A 192 46.16 -12.43 -6.76
CA PRO A 192 47.54 -12.87 -6.66
C PRO A 192 48.52 -11.78 -7.10
N ALA A 193 49.52 -11.47 -6.27
CA ALA A 193 50.54 -10.49 -6.59
C ALA A 193 51.51 -11.03 -7.67
N GLY A 194 51.21 -10.79 -8.96
CA GLY A 194 52.16 -10.99 -10.06
C GLY A 194 51.52 -11.40 -11.39
N GLY A 195 51.43 -10.44 -12.33
CA GLY A 195 51.01 -10.73 -13.71
C GLY A 195 50.86 -9.49 -14.60
N GLY A 196 51.76 -8.51 -14.47
CA GLY A 196 51.81 -7.39 -15.41
C GLY A 196 52.32 -7.82 -16.79
N GLY A 197 51.57 -7.49 -17.84
CA GLY A 197 52.08 -7.35 -19.21
C GLY A 197 51.54 -8.37 -20.21
N GLY A 198 50.72 -7.91 -21.16
CA GLY A 198 50.38 -8.69 -22.34
C GLY A 198 49.19 -8.16 -23.16
N THR A 199 49.44 -7.15 -23.99
CA THR A 199 48.58 -6.74 -25.10
C THR A 199 48.35 -7.90 -26.09
N GLY A 200 47.10 -8.16 -26.48
CA GLY A 200 46.77 -9.02 -27.61
C GLY A 200 45.32 -9.49 -27.59
N GLY A 201 44.48 -8.93 -28.46
CA GLY A 201 43.05 -9.21 -28.53
C GLY A 201 42.68 -10.63 -28.98
N GLY A 202 41.44 -11.00 -28.65
CA GLY A 202 40.79 -12.20 -29.19
C GLY A 202 39.87 -12.87 -28.16
N THR A 203 38.57 -12.55 -28.27
CA THR A 203 37.40 -13.31 -27.77
C THR A 203 37.24 -13.50 -26.25
N THR A 204 36.67 -12.49 -25.59
CA THR A 204 36.01 -12.61 -24.28
C THR A 204 34.62 -13.23 -24.44
N THR A 205 34.51 -14.54 -24.41
CA THR A 205 33.20 -15.21 -24.27
C THR A 205 32.98 -15.51 -22.79
N GLY A 206 32.24 -14.63 -22.09
CA GLY A 206 31.68 -14.95 -20.78
C GLY A 206 31.40 -13.78 -19.81
N LYS A 207 32.02 -12.60 -19.98
CA LYS A 207 31.85 -11.47 -19.05
C LYS A 207 30.92 -10.39 -19.61
N VAL A 208 30.01 -9.90 -18.78
CA VAL A 208 29.06 -8.82 -19.08
C VAL A 208 29.61 -7.48 -18.57
N SER A 209 29.02 -6.38 -19.04
CA SER A 209 29.34 -5.03 -18.54
C SER A 209 28.95 -4.88 -17.07
N ASN A 210 29.68 -4.04 -16.33
CA ASN A 210 29.28 -3.62 -14.98
C ASN A 210 27.88 -3.01 -14.99
N VAL A 211 27.17 -3.12 -13.86
CA VAL A 211 25.77 -2.68 -13.75
C VAL A 211 25.66 -1.40 -12.93
N ALA A 212 24.95 -0.40 -13.46
CA ALA A 212 24.45 0.72 -12.68
C ALA A 212 22.95 0.52 -12.42
N PHE A 213 22.55 0.38 -11.16
CA PHE A 213 21.14 0.21 -10.80
C PHE A 213 20.51 1.53 -10.35
N ILE A 214 19.39 1.93 -10.98
CA ILE A 214 18.64 3.13 -10.61
C ILE A 214 17.28 2.73 -10.00
N PRO A 215 17.04 2.99 -8.70
CA PRO A 215 15.82 2.59 -8.01
C PRO A 215 14.60 3.41 -8.45
N GLY A 216 13.41 2.93 -8.06
CA GLY A 216 12.13 3.55 -8.33
C GLY A 216 11.81 4.74 -7.42
N MET A 217 10.60 5.31 -7.60
CA MET A 217 10.06 6.31 -6.69
C MET A 217 10.07 5.75 -5.27
N GLN A 218 10.58 6.52 -4.31
CA GLN A 218 10.75 6.11 -2.91
C GLN A 218 11.70 4.91 -2.66
N GLY A 219 12.42 4.41 -3.68
CA GLY A 219 13.33 3.27 -3.55
C GLY A 219 14.69 3.60 -2.91
N SER A 220 14.95 4.88 -2.60
CA SER A 220 16.16 5.33 -1.87
C SER A 220 15.79 5.82 -0.46
N ARG A 221 16.60 5.45 0.54
CA ARG A 221 16.42 5.89 1.92
C ARG A 221 16.91 7.32 2.12
N LEU A 222 16.08 8.14 2.77
CA LEU A 222 16.37 9.54 3.11
C LEU A 222 16.70 9.66 4.59
N TYR A 223 17.73 10.44 4.88
CA TYR A 223 18.28 10.63 6.21
C TYR A 223 18.44 12.11 6.54
N GLN A 224 18.44 12.42 7.84
CA GLN A 224 18.90 13.68 8.38
C GLN A 224 20.09 13.45 9.29
N LYS A 225 21.12 14.29 9.13
CA LYS A 225 22.30 14.26 9.99
C LYS A 225 21.95 14.70 11.41
N ARG A 226 22.40 13.95 12.42
CA ARG A 226 22.36 14.37 13.83
C ARG A 226 23.76 14.26 14.45
N LEU A 227 23.94 14.86 15.62
CA LEU A 227 25.23 14.93 16.33
C LEU A 227 25.86 13.56 16.66
N LEU A 228 25.05 12.51 16.84
CA LEU A 228 25.51 11.18 17.29
C LEU A 228 25.23 10.07 16.28
N THR A 229 24.01 10.00 15.74
CA THR A 229 23.59 8.99 14.76
C THR A 229 22.65 9.60 13.75
N ASP A 230 22.86 9.32 12.47
CA ASP A 230 21.95 9.73 11.41
C ASP A 230 20.53 9.20 11.68
N LYS A 231 19.54 10.06 11.50
CA LYS A 231 18.13 9.68 11.66
C LYS A 231 17.56 9.39 10.27
N LYS A 232 17.13 8.15 10.08
CA LYS A 232 16.33 7.77 8.90
C LYS A 232 15.00 8.49 8.95
N LEU A 233 14.67 9.22 7.88
CA LEU A 233 13.39 9.88 7.67
C LEU A 233 12.49 9.03 6.76
N TRP A 234 13.10 8.31 5.82
CA TRP A 234 12.42 7.39 4.92
C TRP A 234 13.17 6.06 4.86
N GLU A 235 12.52 4.94 5.10
CA GLU A 235 11.11 4.72 5.43
C GLU A 235 10.78 5.09 6.90
N PRO A 236 9.55 5.56 7.19
CA PRO A 236 9.08 5.73 8.56
C PRO A 236 9.03 4.39 9.31
N GLY A 237 9.61 4.34 10.51
CA GLY A 237 9.48 3.18 11.40
C GLY A 237 8.17 3.20 12.20
N ILE A 238 7.91 2.18 13.03
CA ILE A 238 6.70 2.13 13.90
C ILE A 238 6.57 3.32 14.87
N ASP A 239 7.69 3.92 15.29
CA ASP A 239 7.73 5.15 16.10
C ASP A 239 7.57 6.41 15.24
N PHE A 240 6.83 6.34 14.13
CA PHE A 240 6.68 7.47 13.22
C PHE A 240 5.95 8.62 13.90
N ALA A 241 6.71 9.62 14.31
CA ALA A 241 6.15 10.91 14.68
C ALA A 241 5.90 11.71 13.40
N THR A 242 4.76 12.41 13.33
CA THR A 242 4.44 13.38 12.28
C THR A 242 5.59 14.37 12.01
N GLU A 243 6.39 14.68 13.04
CA GLU A 243 7.61 15.49 12.95
C GLU A 243 8.71 14.95 12.01
N ASP A 244 8.81 13.64 11.81
CA ASP A 244 9.78 13.06 10.87
C ASP A 244 9.31 13.23 9.41
N LEU A 245 7.99 13.16 9.16
CA LEU A 245 7.41 13.47 7.86
C LEU A 245 7.61 14.93 7.46
N GLU A 246 7.37 15.85 8.39
CA GLU A 246 7.47 17.30 8.15
C GLU A 246 8.87 17.71 7.67
N LYS A 247 9.91 16.96 8.06
CA LYS A 247 11.28 17.17 7.59
C LYS A 247 11.48 16.83 6.12
N LEU A 248 10.58 16.02 5.54
CA LEU A 248 10.59 15.66 4.13
C LEU A 248 9.85 16.67 3.24
N PHE A 249 9.15 17.64 3.82
CA PHE A 249 8.39 18.63 3.06
C PHE A 249 9.25 19.54 2.20
N MET A 250 8.63 20.04 1.13
CA MET A 250 9.24 20.89 0.12
C MET A 250 8.55 22.25 0.04
N ASP A 251 9.34 23.27 -0.29
CA ASP A 251 8.84 24.62 -0.52
C ASP A 251 8.04 24.72 -1.82
N ALA A 252 7.38 25.85 -2.05
CA ALA A 252 6.56 26.06 -3.24
C ALA A 252 7.35 25.99 -4.57
N SER A 253 8.68 26.06 -4.53
CA SER A 253 9.57 25.92 -5.69
C SER A 253 10.10 24.49 -5.86
N GLY A 254 9.64 23.53 -5.06
CA GLY A 254 10.07 22.15 -5.11
C GLY A 254 11.51 21.95 -4.63
N ASN A 255 11.96 22.70 -3.63
CA ASN A 255 13.21 22.45 -2.90
C ASN A 255 12.92 21.93 -1.50
N SER A 256 13.81 21.11 -0.94
CA SER A 256 13.68 20.61 0.43
C SER A 256 13.67 21.77 1.43
N ILE A 257 12.63 21.86 2.28
CA ILE A 257 12.57 22.87 3.36
C ILE A 257 13.69 22.63 4.35
N ASN A 258 13.95 21.36 4.66
CA ASN A 258 15.09 20.94 5.47
C ASN A 258 16.31 20.70 4.56
N PRO A 259 17.33 21.57 4.59
CA PRO A 259 18.49 21.43 3.71
C PRO A 259 19.39 20.26 4.10
N ASP A 260 19.22 19.69 5.30
CA ASP A 260 20.07 18.61 5.83
C ASP A 260 19.63 17.21 5.42
N VAL A 261 18.55 17.09 4.63
CA VAL A 261 18.14 15.81 4.07
C VAL A 261 19.15 15.35 3.01
N TYR A 262 19.52 14.08 3.07
CA TYR A 262 20.44 13.46 2.12
C TYR A 262 20.08 11.98 1.89
N VAL A 263 20.66 11.37 0.85
CA VAL A 263 20.49 9.95 0.53
C VAL A 263 21.71 9.12 0.90
N LYS A 264 21.50 7.85 1.26
CA LYS A 264 22.59 6.96 1.70
C LYS A 264 22.62 5.62 0.98
N GLU A 265 21.45 5.06 0.68
CA GLU A 265 21.31 3.67 0.22
C GLU A 265 19.93 3.45 -0.43
N ILE A 266 19.79 2.33 -1.13
CA ILE A 266 18.50 1.83 -1.63
C ILE A 266 17.79 0.98 -0.58
N ILE A 267 16.48 0.78 -0.74
CA ILE A 267 15.69 -0.08 0.13
C ILE A 267 15.95 -1.55 -0.22
N ASP A 268 16.45 -2.34 0.73
CA ASP A 268 16.44 -3.81 0.64
C ASP A 268 15.07 -4.37 1.00
N LYS A 269 14.60 -4.05 2.22
CA LYS A 269 13.33 -4.46 2.82
C LYS A 269 12.71 -3.36 3.67
N VAL A 270 11.44 -3.53 4.02
CA VAL A 270 10.66 -2.58 4.83
C VAL A 270 10.24 -3.23 6.17
N PRO A 271 10.97 -2.99 7.27
CA PRO A 271 10.54 -3.39 8.62
C PRO A 271 9.36 -2.53 9.13
N PRO A 272 8.47 -3.05 10.01
CA PRO A 272 8.47 -4.40 10.60
C PRO A 272 7.82 -5.47 9.69
N LEU A 273 7.21 -5.07 8.58
CA LEU A 273 6.44 -5.94 7.70
C LEU A 273 7.27 -7.00 6.98
N SER A 274 8.60 -6.85 6.98
CA SER A 274 9.55 -7.81 6.41
C SER A 274 9.31 -8.10 4.91
N SER A 275 8.65 -7.18 4.19
CA SER A 275 8.48 -7.26 2.75
C SER A 275 9.77 -6.87 2.05
N ASN A 276 10.31 -7.79 1.26
CA ASN A 276 11.47 -7.54 0.41
C ASN A 276 11.09 -6.65 -0.78
N ILE A 277 11.94 -5.67 -1.08
CA ILE A 277 11.76 -4.74 -2.21
C ILE A 277 12.86 -4.96 -3.25
N TYR A 278 14.12 -4.86 -2.83
CA TYR A 278 15.28 -5.13 -3.68
C TYR A 278 16.24 -6.16 -3.08
N GLU A 279 15.98 -6.71 -1.89
CA GLU A 279 16.89 -7.65 -1.20
C GLU A 279 17.34 -8.79 -2.12
N SER A 280 16.41 -9.46 -2.81
CA SER A 280 16.76 -10.59 -3.67
C SER A 280 17.46 -10.17 -4.97
N PHE A 281 17.31 -8.91 -5.39
CA PHE A 281 17.98 -8.37 -6.57
C PHE A 281 19.40 -7.88 -6.25
N ILE A 282 19.59 -7.26 -5.09
CA ILE A 282 20.92 -6.93 -4.55
C ILE A 282 21.76 -8.21 -4.46
N ASN A 283 21.22 -9.24 -3.80
CA ASN A 283 21.88 -10.55 -3.70
C ASN A 283 22.20 -11.15 -5.08
N PHE A 284 21.29 -10.98 -6.05
CA PHE A 284 21.53 -11.44 -7.42
C PHE A 284 22.69 -10.71 -8.10
N LEU A 285 22.80 -9.38 -7.96
CA LEU A 285 23.92 -8.62 -8.53
C LEU A 285 25.24 -8.94 -7.82
N ASP A 286 25.21 -9.09 -6.49
CA ASP A 286 26.35 -9.53 -5.70
C ASP A 286 26.82 -10.92 -6.15
N ASP A 287 25.90 -11.86 -6.35
CA ASP A 287 26.19 -13.20 -6.86
C ASP A 287 26.84 -13.14 -8.27
N LEU A 288 26.50 -12.17 -9.13
CA LEU A 288 27.14 -12.02 -10.45
C LEU A 288 28.57 -11.46 -10.37
N VAL A 289 28.86 -10.59 -9.39
CA VAL A 289 30.23 -10.13 -9.10
C VAL A 289 31.04 -11.26 -8.51
N VAL A 290 30.46 -11.98 -7.54
CA VAL A 290 31.02 -13.18 -6.93
C VAL A 290 31.30 -14.22 -8.01
N ASP A 291 30.37 -14.53 -8.91
CA ASP A 291 30.57 -15.46 -10.02
C ASP A 291 31.44 -14.92 -11.16
N GLN A 292 31.90 -13.66 -11.05
CA GLN A 292 32.77 -12.98 -12.01
C GLN A 292 32.20 -12.83 -13.40
N LYS A 293 30.88 -12.84 -13.48
CA LYS A 293 30.17 -12.49 -14.69
C LYS A 293 30.30 -11.00 -14.94
N MET A 294 30.38 -10.18 -13.88
CA MET A 294 30.74 -8.76 -13.95
C MET A 294 31.84 -8.43 -12.93
N ASN A 295 32.50 -7.28 -13.07
CA ASN A 295 33.53 -6.86 -12.12
C ASN A 295 32.91 -6.14 -10.90
N ASP A 296 31.90 -5.31 -11.12
CA ASP A 296 31.23 -4.55 -10.06
C ASP A 296 29.84 -4.08 -10.48
N TRP A 297 29.04 -3.67 -9.50
CA TRP A 297 27.79 -2.94 -9.71
C TRP A 297 27.63 -1.83 -8.67
N GLU A 298 26.91 -0.76 -9.02
CA GLU A 298 26.64 0.32 -8.07
C GLU A 298 25.16 0.76 -8.09
N PRO A 299 24.53 0.92 -6.91
CA PRO A 299 23.24 1.58 -6.81
C PRO A 299 23.40 3.10 -6.93
N LEU A 300 22.72 3.70 -7.90
CA LEU A 300 22.63 5.15 -8.08
C LEU A 300 21.39 5.70 -7.35
N PHE A 301 21.41 5.68 -6.01
CA PHE A 301 20.32 6.19 -5.17
C PHE A 301 20.19 7.72 -5.25
N TYR A 302 18.96 8.23 -5.21
CA TYR A 302 18.70 9.66 -5.41
C TYR A 302 17.53 10.14 -4.55
N ASP A 303 17.49 11.46 -4.31
CA ASP A 303 16.36 12.07 -3.60
C ASP A 303 15.16 12.13 -4.55
N TRP A 304 14.30 11.12 -4.42
CA TRP A 304 13.11 10.91 -5.24
C TRP A 304 12.07 12.02 -5.13
N ARG A 305 12.24 12.96 -4.18
CA ARG A 305 11.38 14.14 -4.06
C ARG A 305 11.68 15.19 -5.12
N LEU A 306 12.93 15.26 -5.59
CA LEU A 306 13.42 16.27 -6.54
C LEU A 306 12.95 16.01 -7.98
N SER A 307 13.07 17.02 -8.83
CA SER A 307 12.77 16.86 -10.26
C SER A 307 13.83 16.00 -10.95
N LEU A 308 13.43 15.23 -11.95
CA LEU A 308 14.34 14.32 -12.65
C LEU A 308 15.55 15.04 -13.26
N LYS A 309 15.36 16.28 -13.73
CA LYS A 309 16.44 17.12 -14.26
C LYS A 309 17.49 17.42 -13.20
N LYS A 310 17.08 17.85 -12.00
CA LYS A 310 18.02 18.12 -10.89
C LYS A 310 18.79 16.85 -10.50
N ILE A 311 18.09 15.71 -10.41
CA ILE A 311 18.69 14.42 -10.06
C ILE A 311 19.87 14.07 -10.98
N VAL A 312 19.75 14.31 -12.29
CA VAL A 312 20.80 13.94 -13.25
C VAL A 312 21.85 15.01 -13.50
N THR A 313 21.53 16.31 -13.30
CA THR A 313 22.46 17.41 -13.62
C THR A 313 23.16 18.04 -12.43
N GLU A 314 22.68 17.81 -11.20
CA GLU A 314 23.22 18.42 -9.99
C GLU A 314 23.88 17.36 -9.07
N PRO A 315 24.86 17.73 -8.23
CA PRO A 315 25.44 16.81 -7.27
C PRO A 315 24.41 16.32 -6.24
N ILE A 316 24.28 15.00 -6.11
CA ILE A 316 23.38 14.35 -5.16
C ILE A 316 24.03 14.35 -3.78
N LYS A 317 23.33 14.91 -2.78
CA LYS A 317 23.83 15.02 -1.41
C LYS A 317 23.83 13.66 -0.69
N ILE A 318 24.96 13.32 -0.08
CA ILE A 318 25.15 12.11 0.75
C ILE A 318 25.70 12.50 2.13
N ASN A 319 25.80 11.55 3.08
CA ASN A 319 26.17 11.84 4.48
C ASN A 319 27.44 12.70 4.62
N SER A 320 28.44 12.40 3.79
CA SER A 320 29.70 13.13 3.74
C SER A 320 30.05 13.50 2.29
N GLY A 321 29.43 14.56 1.79
CA GLY A 321 29.73 15.16 0.48
C GLY A 321 28.58 15.05 -0.51
N SER A 322 28.92 14.87 -1.78
CA SER A 322 27.97 14.65 -2.86
C SER A 322 28.61 13.83 -3.98
N TYR A 323 27.80 13.28 -4.87
CA TYR A 323 28.28 12.61 -6.08
C TYR A 323 27.45 13.01 -7.31
N ASN A 324 28.01 12.88 -8.52
CA ASN A 324 27.27 13.05 -9.77
C ASN A 324 27.06 11.68 -10.44
N MET A 325 25.85 11.42 -10.95
CA MET A 325 25.54 10.16 -11.64
C MET A 325 26.44 9.91 -12.85
N VAL A 326 26.75 10.93 -13.65
CA VAL A 326 27.65 10.81 -14.81
C VAL A 326 29.05 10.35 -14.41
N ASP A 327 29.59 10.89 -13.30
CA ASP A 327 30.92 10.52 -12.83
C ASP A 327 30.94 9.06 -12.37
N LYS A 328 29.85 8.57 -11.77
CA LYS A 328 29.70 7.16 -11.40
C LYS A 328 29.64 6.22 -12.59
N ILE A 329 28.92 6.60 -13.65
CA ILE A 329 28.93 5.83 -14.91
C ILE A 329 30.35 5.74 -15.50
N ILE A 330 31.11 6.84 -15.47
CA ILE A 330 32.50 6.85 -15.96
C ILE A 330 33.39 5.93 -15.12
N GLN A 331 33.25 5.97 -13.79
CA GLN A 331 34.00 5.10 -12.88
C GLN A 331 33.69 3.63 -13.15
N LEU A 332 32.41 3.25 -13.14
CA LEU A 332 31.98 1.88 -13.43
C LEU A 332 32.43 1.40 -14.81
N ALA A 333 32.40 2.26 -15.84
CA ALA A 333 32.85 1.92 -17.19
C ALA A 333 34.36 1.67 -17.24
N ASN A 334 35.16 2.45 -16.51
CA ASN A 334 36.62 2.27 -16.44
C ASN A 334 36.99 0.95 -15.74
N ASP A 335 36.21 0.56 -14.74
CA ASP A 335 36.42 -0.66 -13.95
C ASP A 335 35.76 -1.90 -14.60
N SER A 336 35.06 -1.72 -15.72
CA SER A 336 34.36 -2.77 -16.48
C SER A 336 35.27 -3.39 -17.54
N ASP A 337 35.28 -4.72 -17.63
CA ASP A 337 36.05 -5.45 -18.64
C ASP A 337 35.64 -5.13 -20.08
N THR A 338 34.38 -4.71 -20.28
CA THR A 338 33.86 -4.29 -21.60
C THR A 338 34.19 -2.82 -21.92
N GLY A 339 34.65 -2.05 -20.93
CA GLY A 339 34.73 -0.59 -21.00
C GLY A 339 33.36 0.10 -21.06
N LYS A 340 32.27 -0.62 -20.72
CA LYS A 340 30.88 -0.18 -20.78
C LYS A 340 30.13 -0.48 -19.49
N VAL A 341 28.96 0.15 -19.34
CA VAL A 341 28.01 -0.06 -18.26
C VAL A 341 26.64 -0.38 -18.82
N THR A 342 25.99 -1.41 -18.27
CA THR A 342 24.56 -1.64 -18.45
C THR A 342 23.79 -0.92 -17.36
N ILE A 343 22.81 -0.10 -17.73
CA ILE A 343 21.91 0.57 -16.77
C ILE A 343 20.67 -0.30 -16.57
N VAL A 344 20.41 -0.72 -15.33
CA VAL A 344 19.17 -1.41 -14.93
C VAL A 344 18.34 -0.45 -14.10
N THR A 345 17.04 -0.38 -14.36
CA THR A 345 16.17 0.60 -13.69
C THR A 345 14.88 -0.01 -13.19
N HIS A 346 14.35 0.52 -12.08
CA HIS A 346 13.00 0.24 -11.61
C HIS A 346 12.11 1.48 -11.74
N SER A 347 10.87 1.33 -12.22
CA SER A 347 9.83 2.36 -12.08
C SER A 347 10.32 3.74 -12.55
N ASN A 348 10.16 4.79 -11.73
CA ASN A 348 10.65 6.15 -12.00
C ASN A 348 12.14 6.22 -12.35
N GLY A 349 12.96 5.26 -11.87
CA GLY A 349 14.36 5.12 -12.25
C GLY A 349 14.55 4.95 -13.75
N GLY A 350 13.57 4.42 -14.49
CA GLY A 350 13.61 4.33 -15.94
C GLY A 350 13.56 5.71 -16.62
N LEU A 351 12.81 6.66 -16.04
CA LEU A 351 12.80 8.04 -16.51
C LEU A 351 14.11 8.76 -16.20
N VAL A 352 14.66 8.53 -14.99
CA VAL A 352 15.99 9.02 -14.58
C VAL A 352 17.06 8.47 -15.53
N GLY A 353 17.03 7.18 -15.86
CA GLY A 353 17.97 6.53 -16.77
C GLY A 353 17.98 7.16 -18.17
N LYS A 354 16.80 7.46 -18.74
CA LYS A 354 16.69 8.17 -20.03
C LYS A 354 17.33 9.56 -19.98
N LEU A 355 17.09 10.32 -18.91
CA LEU A 355 17.69 11.65 -18.76
C LEU A 355 19.20 11.59 -18.47
N LEU A 356 19.67 10.58 -17.73
CA LEU A 356 21.09 10.34 -17.50
C LEU A 356 21.82 10.05 -18.81
N ILE A 357 21.23 9.23 -19.69
CA ILE A 357 21.76 8.97 -21.04
C ILE A 357 21.78 10.25 -21.88
N ASN A 358 20.77 11.11 -21.79
CA ASN A 358 20.78 12.42 -22.45
C ASN A 358 21.93 13.30 -21.97
N GLU A 359 22.20 13.33 -20.67
CA GLU A 359 23.30 14.11 -20.10
C GLU A 359 24.66 13.52 -20.49
N LEU A 360 24.82 12.19 -20.50
CA LEU A 360 26.01 11.52 -21.04
C LEU A 360 26.24 11.89 -22.52
N LYS A 361 25.19 11.87 -23.34
CA LYS A 361 25.24 12.27 -24.76
C LYS A 361 25.67 13.72 -24.94
N LYS A 362 25.11 14.62 -24.14
CA LYS A 362 25.50 16.04 -24.13
C LYS A 362 26.99 16.24 -23.81
N GLN A 363 27.57 15.33 -23.03
CA GLN A 363 29.00 15.30 -22.72
C GLN A 363 29.85 14.45 -23.68
N GLY A 364 29.26 13.83 -24.72
CA GLY A 364 29.95 12.95 -25.66
C GLY A 364 30.43 11.63 -25.05
N LYS A 365 29.71 11.13 -24.03
CA LYS A 365 30.02 9.94 -23.23
C LYS A 365 28.91 8.87 -23.28
N GLU A 366 27.91 9.04 -24.15
CA GLU A 366 26.83 8.07 -24.33
C GLU A 366 27.32 6.68 -24.72
N ASN A 367 28.47 6.63 -25.39
CA ASN A 367 29.11 5.39 -25.78
C ASN A 367 29.59 4.57 -24.58
N LEU A 368 29.61 5.09 -23.35
CA LEU A 368 29.94 4.30 -22.15
C LEU A 368 28.81 3.36 -21.73
N VAL A 369 27.59 3.56 -22.25
CA VAL A 369 26.45 2.69 -21.98
C VAL A 369 26.27 1.73 -23.14
N ASP A 370 26.07 0.44 -22.86
CA ASP A 370 25.74 -0.56 -23.88
C ASP A 370 24.25 -0.93 -23.88
N LYS A 371 23.63 -0.97 -22.69
CA LYS A 371 22.23 -1.37 -22.53
C LYS A 371 21.49 -0.51 -21.51
N LEU A 372 20.19 -0.32 -21.75
CA LEU A 372 19.21 0.19 -20.79
C LEU A 372 18.10 -0.85 -20.60
N ILE A 373 18.07 -1.47 -19.42
CA ILE A 373 17.05 -2.43 -19.02
C ILE A 373 16.05 -1.70 -18.11
N MET A 374 14.83 -1.49 -18.61
CA MET A 374 13.76 -0.79 -17.90
C MET A 374 12.75 -1.78 -17.33
N VAL A 375 12.63 -1.84 -16.01
CA VAL A 375 11.68 -2.72 -15.31
C VAL A 375 10.54 -1.89 -14.73
N ALA A 376 9.31 -2.22 -15.13
CA ALA A 376 8.07 -1.55 -14.76
C ALA A 376 8.08 0.00 -14.90
N PRO A 377 8.62 0.59 -15.98
CA PRO A 377 8.77 2.04 -16.07
C PRO A 377 7.43 2.77 -16.34
N PRO A 378 7.04 3.83 -15.60
CA PRO A 378 5.87 4.65 -15.92
C PRO A 378 6.20 5.65 -17.05
N GLN A 379 6.48 5.17 -18.27
CA GLN A 379 7.04 6.01 -19.34
C GLN A 379 6.12 7.16 -19.76
N LEU A 380 4.81 6.97 -19.65
CA LEU A 380 3.79 7.97 -19.96
C LEU A 380 3.10 8.50 -18.70
N GLY A 381 3.63 8.21 -17.51
CA GLY A 381 3.00 8.49 -16.22
C GLY A 381 2.03 7.40 -15.75
N THR A 382 1.45 7.63 -14.57
CA THR A 382 0.45 6.79 -13.90
C THR A 382 -0.66 7.67 -13.30
N PRO A 383 -1.94 7.32 -13.50
CA PRO A 383 -3.06 7.98 -12.84
C PRO A 383 -3.02 7.90 -11.30
N GLU A 384 -2.29 6.94 -10.71
CA GLU A 384 -2.10 6.86 -9.26
C GLU A 384 -1.42 8.13 -8.71
N GLY A 385 -0.42 8.68 -9.40
CA GLY A 385 0.23 9.93 -8.99
C GLY A 385 -0.72 11.13 -8.99
N MET A 386 -1.74 11.13 -9.85
CA MET A 386 -2.80 12.13 -9.83
C MET A 386 -3.70 11.95 -8.60
N ALA A 387 -4.10 10.71 -8.29
CA ALA A 387 -4.90 10.41 -7.09
C ALA A 387 -4.16 10.79 -5.79
N THR A 388 -2.85 10.59 -5.72
CA THR A 388 -2.01 11.04 -4.60
C THR A 388 -2.03 12.55 -4.44
N LEU A 389 -1.89 13.31 -5.52
CA LEU A 389 -1.90 14.77 -5.47
C LEU A 389 -3.27 15.34 -5.06
N LEU A 390 -4.36 14.71 -5.51
CA LEU A 390 -5.71 15.20 -5.28
C LEU A 390 -6.25 14.77 -3.90
N HIS A 391 -6.04 13.51 -3.52
CA HIS A 391 -6.68 12.87 -2.37
C HIS A 391 -5.71 12.32 -1.32
N GLY A 392 -4.41 12.29 -1.63
CA GLY A 392 -3.43 11.70 -0.71
C GLY A 392 -3.40 10.19 -0.71
N MET A 393 -3.83 9.55 -1.80
CA MET A 393 -3.64 8.11 -1.99
C MET A 393 -2.15 7.74 -1.85
N ASP A 394 -1.86 6.70 -1.08
CA ASP A 394 -0.49 6.22 -0.90
C ASP A 394 0.08 5.61 -2.19
N VAL A 395 1.37 5.85 -2.44
CA VAL A 395 2.10 5.39 -3.63
C VAL A 395 3.25 4.45 -3.28
N GLY A 396 3.47 3.44 -4.11
CA GLY A 396 4.65 2.57 -4.03
C GLY A 396 4.85 1.96 -2.64
N VAL A 397 6.05 2.15 -2.08
CA VAL A 397 6.47 1.63 -0.76
C VAL A 397 5.67 2.27 0.38
N ALA A 398 5.07 3.45 0.16
CA ALA A 398 4.24 4.14 1.17
C ALA A 398 2.97 3.37 1.56
N LYS A 399 2.41 2.53 0.67
CA LYS A 399 1.19 1.75 0.95
C LYS A 399 1.34 0.81 2.14
N SER A 400 2.58 0.40 2.44
CA SER A 400 2.93 -0.48 3.54
C SER A 400 3.31 0.29 4.81
N LEU A 401 3.10 1.61 4.86
CA LEU A 401 3.55 2.46 5.96
C LEU A 401 2.36 3.14 6.63
N ALA A 402 2.48 3.42 7.93
CA ALA A 402 1.46 4.10 8.72
C ALA A 402 1.38 5.63 8.43
N ILE A 403 1.30 6.01 7.15
CA ILE A 403 1.09 7.38 6.71
C ILE A 403 -0.40 7.57 6.41
N THR A 404 -1.00 8.65 6.90
CA THR A 404 -2.40 8.96 6.59
C THR A 404 -2.53 9.64 5.21
N GLN A 405 -3.70 9.54 4.58
CA GLN A 405 -3.94 10.23 3.30
C GLN A 405 -3.68 11.75 3.38
N ARG A 406 -3.99 12.38 4.52
CA ARG A 406 -3.77 13.82 4.75
C ARG A 406 -2.29 14.18 4.70
N GLU A 407 -1.49 13.37 5.37
CA GLU A 407 -0.04 13.48 5.43
C GLU A 407 0.61 13.20 4.07
N SER A 408 0.17 12.15 3.38
CA SER A 408 0.59 11.82 2.02
C SER A 408 0.31 12.97 1.06
N ARG A 409 -0.89 13.57 1.11
CA ARG A 409 -1.25 14.73 0.29
C ARG A 409 -0.37 15.95 0.57
N LEU A 410 -0.07 16.24 1.83
CA LEU A 410 0.83 17.33 2.21
C LEU A 410 2.25 17.11 1.69
N LEU A 411 2.77 15.88 1.85
CA LEU A 411 4.08 15.51 1.36
C LEU A 411 4.16 15.67 -0.18
N ALA A 412 3.11 15.24 -0.89
CA ALA A 412 3.03 15.28 -2.35
C ALA A 412 2.88 16.70 -2.94
N LYS A 413 2.18 17.61 -2.23
CA LYS A 413 1.76 18.93 -2.73
C LYS A 413 2.84 19.70 -3.49
N ASN A 414 4.06 19.71 -2.96
CA ASN A 414 5.19 20.47 -3.51
C ASN A 414 6.35 19.58 -3.96
N MET A 415 6.11 18.31 -4.28
CA MET A 415 7.17 17.35 -4.61
C MET A 415 7.31 17.14 -6.12
N PRO A 416 8.30 17.75 -6.83
CA PRO A 416 8.42 17.56 -8.28
C PRO A 416 8.50 16.11 -8.74
N GLY A 417 9.03 15.20 -7.91
CA GLY A 417 9.06 13.76 -8.17
C GLY A 417 7.68 13.19 -8.51
N ILE A 418 6.64 13.43 -7.69
CA ILE A 418 5.30 12.89 -7.93
C ILE A 418 4.63 13.51 -9.16
N TYR A 419 4.88 14.80 -9.42
CA TYR A 419 4.32 15.51 -10.57
C TYR A 419 4.82 14.93 -11.89
N THR A 420 6.05 14.42 -11.91
CA THR A 420 6.61 13.80 -13.12
C THR A 420 5.86 12.52 -13.52
N LEU A 421 5.22 11.86 -12.55
CA LEU A 421 4.41 10.67 -12.76
C LEU A 421 3.00 10.97 -13.27
N LEU A 422 2.59 12.23 -13.43
CA LEU A 422 1.28 12.55 -14.02
C LEU A 422 1.18 12.03 -15.46
N PRO A 423 0.00 11.59 -15.94
CA PRO A 423 -0.20 11.21 -17.33
C PRO A 423 0.28 12.27 -18.34
N SER A 424 1.25 11.90 -19.18
CA SER A 424 1.81 12.79 -20.21
C SER A 424 0.83 12.98 -21.38
N PRO A 425 1.04 13.95 -22.29
CA PRO A 425 0.23 14.08 -23.50
C PRO A 425 0.11 12.77 -24.29
N LYS A 426 1.20 12.02 -24.45
CA LYS A 426 1.18 10.73 -25.18
C LYS A 426 0.44 9.61 -24.44
N TYR A 427 0.23 9.71 -23.12
CA TYR A 427 -0.63 8.78 -22.39
C TYR A 427 -2.03 8.71 -23.01
N PHE A 428 -2.63 9.86 -23.29
CA PHE A 428 -3.99 9.97 -23.83
C PHE A 428 -4.11 9.50 -25.29
N GLU A 429 -3.00 9.31 -25.98
CA GLU A 429 -2.96 8.69 -27.31
C GLU A 429 -2.93 7.15 -27.23
N LYS A 430 -2.54 6.59 -26.09
CA LYS A 430 -2.32 5.15 -25.87
C LYS A 430 -3.37 4.50 -24.96
N VAL A 431 -3.93 5.27 -24.03
CA VAL A 431 -4.90 4.78 -23.06
C VAL A 431 -6.25 5.43 -23.33
N ALA A 432 -7.24 4.59 -23.64
CA ALA A 432 -8.61 5.04 -23.93
C ALA A 432 -9.41 5.34 -22.65
N THR A 433 -9.09 4.66 -21.54
CA THR A 433 -9.74 4.87 -20.26
C THR A 433 -9.55 6.32 -19.79
N PRO A 434 -10.62 7.04 -19.44
CA PRO A 434 -10.50 8.40 -18.92
C PRO A 434 -9.71 8.42 -17.61
N VAL A 435 -8.94 9.48 -17.39
CA VAL A 435 -8.24 9.66 -16.11
C VAL A 435 -9.17 10.22 -15.04
N VAL A 436 -10.24 10.93 -15.45
CA VAL A 436 -11.32 11.35 -14.55
C VAL A 436 -12.67 11.11 -15.21
N GLU A 437 -13.62 10.57 -14.44
CA GLU A 437 -15.03 10.47 -14.81
C GLU A 437 -15.88 11.23 -13.78
N PHE A 438 -16.93 11.91 -14.26
CA PHE A 438 -17.89 12.60 -13.41
C PHE A 438 -19.25 11.94 -13.61
N ASP A 439 -19.68 11.18 -12.62
CA ASP A 439 -20.95 10.46 -12.71
C ASP A 439 -22.15 11.41 -12.74
N GLU A 440 -23.24 10.95 -13.35
CA GLU A 440 -24.51 11.69 -13.46
C GLU A 440 -25.12 12.01 -12.09
N SER A 441 -24.85 11.20 -11.06
CA SER A 441 -25.29 11.43 -9.68
C SER A 441 -24.80 12.76 -9.10
N LEU A 442 -23.71 13.35 -9.62
CA LEU A 442 -23.18 14.65 -9.17
C LEU A 442 -24.17 15.82 -9.35
N LYS A 443 -25.23 15.65 -10.16
CA LYS A 443 -26.33 16.63 -10.26
C LYS A 443 -27.08 16.85 -8.94
N GLN A 444 -26.95 15.92 -7.99
CA GLN A 444 -27.57 15.97 -6.67
C GLN A 444 -26.76 16.81 -5.66
N VAL A 445 -25.48 17.08 -5.94
CA VAL A 445 -24.65 17.90 -5.07
C VAL A 445 -24.99 19.38 -5.29
N ASP A 446 -25.19 20.12 -4.19
CA ASP A 446 -25.59 21.54 -4.21
C ASP A 446 -24.49 22.50 -4.73
N GLU A 447 -23.30 21.97 -5.03
CA GLU A 447 -22.14 22.73 -5.49
C GLU A 447 -22.13 22.92 -7.01
N GLY A 448 -22.06 24.19 -7.44
CA GLY A 448 -22.18 24.56 -8.84
C GLY A 448 -21.14 23.94 -9.77
N PHE A 449 -19.93 23.63 -9.30
CA PHE A 449 -18.92 22.95 -10.13
C PHE A 449 -19.37 21.53 -10.51
N TRP A 450 -19.67 20.69 -9.51
CA TRP A 450 -19.98 19.28 -9.69
C TRP A 450 -21.22 19.04 -10.54
N LYS A 451 -22.27 19.83 -10.32
CA LYS A 451 -23.50 19.79 -11.10
C LYS A 451 -23.28 20.06 -12.60
N ASN A 452 -22.29 20.88 -12.93
CA ASN A 452 -22.01 21.29 -14.30
C ASN A 452 -21.12 20.31 -15.08
N VAL A 453 -20.29 19.53 -14.37
CA VAL A 453 -19.41 18.52 -14.98
C VAL A 453 -20.03 17.11 -14.96
N ALA A 454 -21.15 16.91 -14.27
CA ALA A 454 -21.86 15.63 -14.21
C ALA A 454 -22.13 15.05 -15.61
N GLY A 455 -21.82 13.76 -15.79
CA GLY A 455 -21.93 13.03 -17.06
C GLY A 455 -20.80 13.32 -18.07
N THR A 456 -19.68 13.93 -17.64
CA THR A 456 -18.54 14.25 -18.51
C THR A 456 -17.25 13.56 -18.05
N ASN A 457 -16.26 13.48 -18.95
CA ASN A 457 -15.02 12.75 -18.70
C ASN A 457 -13.79 13.59 -19.10
N ILE A 458 -12.65 13.33 -18.47
CA ILE A 458 -11.34 13.91 -18.80
C ILE A 458 -10.50 12.87 -19.55
N THR A 459 -10.38 13.08 -20.85
CA THR A 459 -9.66 12.20 -21.79
C THR A 459 -8.53 12.91 -22.52
N THR A 460 -8.11 14.10 -22.06
CA THR A 460 -6.99 14.83 -22.66
C THR A 460 -6.10 15.46 -21.58
N SER A 461 -4.81 15.59 -21.88
CA SER A 461 -3.83 16.20 -20.96
C SER A 461 -4.18 17.66 -20.63
N GLY A 462 -4.66 18.45 -21.59
CA GLY A 462 -5.09 19.83 -21.34
C GLY A 462 -6.21 19.92 -20.30
N LYS A 463 -7.27 19.11 -20.48
CA LYS A 463 -8.39 19.06 -19.52
C LYS A 463 -7.96 18.54 -18.15
N MET A 464 -7.01 17.60 -18.10
CA MET A 464 -6.44 17.12 -16.84
C MET A 464 -5.70 18.25 -16.11
N LYS A 465 -4.85 19.01 -16.79
CA LYS A 465 -4.13 20.17 -16.19
C LYS A 465 -5.10 21.23 -15.68
N ASP A 466 -6.10 21.57 -16.49
CA ASP A 466 -7.18 22.48 -16.12
C ASP A 466 -7.89 22.01 -14.84
N PHE A 467 -8.24 20.72 -14.77
CA PHE A 467 -8.84 20.13 -13.58
C PHE A 467 -7.91 20.18 -12.36
N LEU A 468 -6.64 19.79 -12.50
CA LEU A 468 -5.66 19.81 -11.41
C LEU A 468 -5.44 21.22 -10.82
N LEU A 469 -5.50 22.26 -11.67
CA LEU A 469 -5.36 23.65 -11.25
C LEU A 469 -6.65 24.27 -10.72
N GLY A 470 -7.79 23.56 -10.80
CA GLY A 470 -9.10 24.11 -10.46
C GLY A 470 -9.61 25.15 -11.46
N ASN A 471 -8.99 25.24 -12.64
CA ASN A 471 -9.34 26.16 -13.71
C ASN A 471 -10.24 25.44 -14.71
N GLN A 472 -11.53 25.74 -14.76
CA GLN A 472 -12.39 25.23 -15.84
C GLN A 472 -13.05 26.39 -16.58
N PRO A 473 -12.68 26.63 -17.85
CA PRO A 473 -13.27 27.69 -18.66
C PRO A 473 -14.80 27.55 -18.74
N GLY A 474 -15.53 28.55 -18.24
CA GLY A 474 -17.00 28.59 -18.27
C GLY A 474 -17.71 28.15 -16.98
N PHE A 475 -16.97 27.74 -15.94
CA PHE A 475 -17.54 27.30 -14.66
C PHE A 475 -16.90 28.00 -13.45
N TYR A 476 -17.47 27.82 -12.25
CA TYR A 476 -16.83 28.24 -11.00
C TYR A 476 -15.57 27.41 -10.76
N SER A 477 -14.46 28.07 -10.42
CA SER A 477 -13.21 27.41 -10.03
C SER A 477 -13.37 26.63 -8.74
N ARG A 478 -12.68 25.49 -8.64
CA ARG A 478 -12.55 24.74 -7.37
C ARG A 478 -11.65 25.53 -6.41
N THR A 479 -11.93 25.45 -5.11
CA THR A 479 -11.05 25.99 -4.06
C THR A 479 -10.22 24.89 -3.43
N GLU A 480 -9.08 25.25 -2.83
CA GLU A 480 -8.30 24.31 -2.03
C GLU A 480 -9.18 23.78 -0.87
N PRO A 481 -9.28 22.46 -0.68
CA PRO A 481 -10.05 21.88 0.41
C PRO A 481 -9.33 22.09 1.75
N ASP A 482 -10.10 21.97 2.84
CA ASP A 482 -9.53 21.97 4.18
C ASP A 482 -8.57 20.78 4.39
N TYR A 483 -7.60 20.93 5.30
CA TYR A 483 -6.59 19.91 5.58
C TYR A 483 -7.18 18.51 5.82
N TYR A 484 -8.32 18.45 6.52
CA TYR A 484 -8.98 17.20 6.89
C TYR A 484 -9.86 16.59 5.80
N ASP A 485 -10.21 17.36 4.77
CA ASP A 485 -11.06 16.95 3.67
C ASP A 485 -10.21 16.33 2.56
N VAL A 486 -10.08 15.00 2.59
CA VAL A 486 -9.41 14.19 1.55
C VAL A 486 -10.39 13.67 0.49
N ALA A 487 -11.70 13.85 0.69
CA ALA A 487 -12.71 13.47 -0.30
C ALA A 487 -12.79 14.51 -1.42
N SER A 488 -12.62 15.79 -1.10
CA SER A 488 -12.49 16.85 -2.10
C SER A 488 -11.10 16.86 -2.75
N PRO A 489 -11.00 16.95 -4.08
CA PRO A 489 -9.70 17.01 -4.75
C PRO A 489 -8.96 18.30 -4.42
N ALA A 490 -7.70 18.20 -4.01
CA ALA A 490 -6.84 19.37 -3.84
C ALA A 490 -6.52 20.07 -5.17
N LEU A 491 -5.99 21.29 -5.09
CA LEU A 491 -5.37 21.95 -6.22
C LEU A 491 -3.89 21.56 -6.27
N VAL A 492 -3.26 21.56 -7.44
CA VAL A 492 -1.82 21.30 -7.55
C VAL A 492 -1.03 22.61 -7.62
N ASN A 493 0.26 22.55 -7.35
CA ASN A 493 1.19 23.66 -7.51
C ASN A 493 1.41 23.95 -9.00
N SER A 494 1.03 25.16 -9.44
CA SER A 494 1.09 25.56 -10.85
C SER A 494 2.49 25.65 -11.41
N ASP A 495 3.46 26.08 -10.60
CA ASP A 495 4.83 26.32 -11.06
C ASP A 495 5.55 24.99 -11.28
N ILE A 496 5.35 24.03 -10.38
CA ILE A 496 5.86 22.66 -10.53
C ILE A 496 5.19 21.95 -11.72
N LEU A 497 3.87 22.09 -11.88
CA LEU A 497 3.15 21.52 -13.02
C LEU A 497 3.63 22.08 -14.37
N ALA A 498 4.02 23.35 -14.42
CA ALA A 498 4.60 23.96 -15.60
C ALA A 498 6.00 23.36 -15.90
N ASP A 499 6.88 23.26 -14.90
CA ASP A 499 8.25 22.74 -15.05
C ASP A 499 8.30 21.29 -15.55
N ILE A 500 7.44 20.41 -15.02
CA ILE A 500 7.42 19.00 -15.42
C ILE A 500 6.90 18.78 -16.85
N THR A 501 6.10 19.71 -17.39
CA THR A 501 5.53 19.59 -18.75
C THR A 501 6.64 19.51 -19.81
N ASP A 502 7.69 20.31 -19.68
CA ASP A 502 8.82 20.30 -20.62
C ASP A 502 9.63 19.00 -20.52
N THR A 503 9.80 18.50 -19.29
CA THR A 503 10.49 17.22 -19.03
C THR A 503 9.70 16.06 -19.65
N GLN A 504 8.38 16.03 -19.47
CA GLN A 504 7.52 15.02 -20.08
C GLN A 504 7.55 15.07 -21.60
N ASN A 505 7.48 16.26 -22.22
CA ASN A 505 7.61 16.41 -23.66
C ASN A 505 8.95 15.86 -24.19
N SER A 506 10.04 16.04 -23.43
CA SER A 506 11.35 15.47 -23.78
C SER A 506 11.37 13.94 -23.67
N LEU A 507 10.75 13.37 -22.63
CA LEU A 507 10.71 11.93 -22.39
C LEU A 507 9.79 11.20 -23.37
N ASP A 508 8.63 11.80 -23.68
CA ASP A 508 7.67 11.32 -24.68
C ASP A 508 8.33 11.18 -26.07
N ASN A 509 9.30 12.04 -26.38
CA ASN A 509 10.03 12.04 -27.65
C ASN A 509 11.42 11.41 -27.57
N TRP A 510 11.73 10.72 -26.46
CA TRP A 510 13.04 10.12 -26.27
C TRP A 510 13.27 8.94 -27.21
N VAL A 511 14.47 8.90 -27.79
CA VAL A 511 14.95 7.80 -28.64
C VAL A 511 16.35 7.42 -28.15
N ALA A 512 16.61 6.12 -28.06
CA ALA A 512 17.90 5.60 -27.66
C ALA A 512 19.02 6.12 -28.59
N PRO A 513 20.15 6.61 -28.06
CA PRO A 513 21.35 6.84 -28.85
C PRO A 513 21.82 5.57 -29.57
N VAL A 514 22.41 5.74 -30.75
CA VAL A 514 22.96 4.63 -31.54
C VAL A 514 23.98 3.85 -30.71
N GLY A 515 23.83 2.53 -30.66
CA GLY A 515 24.72 1.63 -29.92
C GLY A 515 24.29 1.32 -28.49
N ILE A 516 23.19 1.91 -28.01
CA ILE A 516 22.54 1.53 -26.76
C ILE A 516 21.32 0.67 -27.08
N GLU A 517 21.32 -0.58 -26.62
CA GLU A 517 20.17 -1.48 -26.69
C GLU A 517 19.18 -1.19 -25.56
N VAL A 518 17.88 -1.20 -25.84
CA VAL A 518 16.84 -0.99 -24.83
C VAL A 518 15.97 -2.23 -24.68
N SER A 519 15.75 -2.66 -23.44
CA SER A 519 14.81 -3.73 -23.11
C SER A 519 13.77 -3.23 -22.11
N GLN A 520 12.49 -3.54 -22.37
CA GLN A 520 11.36 -3.17 -21.53
C GLN A 520 10.78 -4.42 -20.86
N ILE A 521 10.95 -4.56 -19.55
CA ILE A 521 10.31 -5.59 -18.73
C ILE A 521 9.08 -4.98 -18.09
N ILE A 522 7.90 -5.48 -18.43
CA ILE A 522 6.59 -4.86 -18.18
C ILE A 522 5.76 -5.80 -17.31
N GLY A 523 5.34 -5.36 -16.13
CA GLY A 523 4.39 -6.11 -15.32
C GLY A 523 2.97 -6.07 -15.91
N TRP A 524 2.22 -7.15 -15.72
CA TRP A 524 0.89 -7.32 -16.29
C TRP A 524 -0.02 -8.16 -15.39
N GLY A 525 -1.33 -7.90 -15.48
CA GLY A 525 -2.40 -8.78 -14.99
C GLY A 525 -2.99 -8.42 -13.62
N LEU A 526 -2.55 -7.34 -12.97
CA LEU A 526 -3.06 -6.90 -11.67
C LEU A 526 -3.99 -5.69 -11.82
N ASP A 527 -5.01 -5.60 -10.96
CA ASP A 527 -5.89 -4.44 -10.86
C ASP A 527 -5.08 -3.16 -10.62
N THR A 528 -5.08 -2.28 -11.61
CA THR A 528 -4.25 -1.09 -11.71
C THR A 528 -5.12 0.14 -11.90
N ILE A 529 -4.80 1.23 -11.19
CA ILE A 529 -5.56 2.47 -11.27
C ILE A 529 -5.36 3.14 -12.64
N ALA A 530 -6.48 3.33 -13.34
CA ALA A 530 -6.58 4.03 -14.62
C ALA A 530 -7.10 5.46 -14.50
N GLY A 531 -7.73 5.80 -13.37
CA GLY A 531 -8.31 7.11 -13.14
C GLY A 531 -9.10 7.20 -11.84
N VAL A 532 -9.79 8.32 -11.66
CA VAL A 532 -10.69 8.58 -10.53
C VAL A 532 -12.08 8.94 -11.05
N GLU A 533 -13.09 8.23 -10.59
CA GLU A 533 -14.49 8.58 -10.81
C GLU A 533 -14.99 9.40 -9.62
N TYR A 534 -15.70 10.49 -9.88
CA TYR A 534 -16.41 11.26 -8.86
C TYR A 534 -17.90 10.99 -8.94
N VAL A 535 -18.47 10.63 -7.80
CA VAL A 535 -19.90 10.33 -7.62
C VAL A 535 -20.49 11.22 -6.53
N SER A 536 -21.82 11.27 -6.42
CA SER A 536 -22.46 11.80 -5.21
C SER A 536 -22.86 10.69 -4.26
N ARG A 537 -22.79 10.97 -2.96
CA ARG A 537 -23.29 10.08 -1.91
C ARG A 537 -24.15 10.86 -0.90
N PRO A 538 -25.15 10.22 -0.29
CA PRO A 538 -25.85 10.80 0.85
C PRO A 538 -24.89 10.91 2.04
N ARG A 539 -24.84 12.09 2.67
CA ARG A 539 -24.19 12.30 3.95
C ARG A 539 -25.25 12.24 5.04
N HIS A 540 -24.97 11.46 6.07
CA HIS A 540 -25.79 11.39 7.28
C HIS A 540 -25.10 12.11 8.44
N LEU A 541 -25.89 12.82 9.26
CA LEU A 541 -25.47 13.35 10.54
C LEU A 541 -25.89 12.37 11.62
N CYS A 542 -24.90 11.77 12.27
CA CYS A 542 -25.13 10.79 13.33
C CYS A 542 -24.89 11.45 14.69
N ALA A 543 -25.86 11.31 15.59
CA ALA A 543 -25.76 11.81 16.95
C ALA A 543 -26.08 10.71 17.96
N SER A 544 -25.25 10.63 19.00
CA SER A 544 -25.56 9.81 20.18
C SER A 544 -26.71 10.45 20.95
N VAL A 545 -27.77 9.68 21.18
CA VAL A 545 -28.93 10.13 21.95
C VAL A 545 -28.85 9.50 23.34
N ALA A 546 -29.13 10.29 24.38
CA ALA A 546 -29.12 9.77 25.75
C ALA A 546 -30.05 8.55 25.87
N ASN A 547 -29.51 7.43 26.36
CA ASN A 547 -30.15 6.11 26.52
C ASN A 547 -30.29 5.24 25.26
N LEU A 548 -29.63 5.57 24.14
CA LEU A 548 -29.48 4.66 22.99
C LEU A 548 -28.01 4.28 22.81
N VAL A 549 -27.74 2.99 22.58
CA VAL A 549 -26.39 2.48 22.32
C VAL A 549 -26.01 2.73 20.85
N ILE A 550 -26.95 2.49 19.94
CA ILE A 550 -26.80 2.76 18.50
C ILE A 550 -27.09 4.25 18.23
N PRO A 551 -26.24 4.97 17.47
CA PRO A 551 -26.47 6.37 17.14
C PRO A 551 -27.70 6.55 16.24
N THR A 552 -28.31 7.74 16.28
CA THR A 552 -29.36 8.10 15.31
C THR A 552 -28.73 8.89 14.17
N CYS A 553 -28.86 8.39 12.94
CA CYS A 553 -28.36 9.03 11.73
C CYS A 553 -29.52 9.62 10.91
N ILE A 554 -29.43 10.89 10.56
CA ILE A 554 -30.39 11.59 9.70
C ILE A 554 -29.71 12.09 8.44
N PHE A 555 -30.40 12.02 7.31
CA PHE A 555 -29.88 12.58 6.06
C PHE A 555 -29.66 14.09 6.20
N ASP A 556 -28.50 14.57 5.74
CA ASP A 556 -28.12 15.98 5.72
C ASP A 556 -28.18 16.54 4.29
N LYS A 557 -27.31 16.03 3.41
CA LYS A 557 -27.18 16.47 2.02
C LYS A 557 -26.43 15.44 1.18
N TYR A 558 -26.42 15.61 -0.13
CA TYR A 558 -25.47 14.92 -0.99
C TYR A 558 -24.11 15.63 -0.96
N VAL A 559 -23.04 14.83 -0.84
CA VAL A 559 -21.65 15.29 -0.93
C VAL A 559 -20.94 14.50 -2.02
N ILE A 560 -19.79 15.00 -2.45
CA ILE A 560 -18.94 14.26 -3.38
C ILE A 560 -18.28 13.06 -2.70
N ASP A 561 -18.03 12.05 -3.50
CA ASP A 561 -17.17 10.93 -3.17
C ASP A 561 -16.37 10.50 -4.40
N SER A 562 -15.34 9.69 -4.20
CA SER A 562 -14.37 9.32 -5.24
C SER A 562 -14.12 7.82 -5.25
N LYS A 563 -14.17 7.20 -6.43
CA LYS A 563 -13.89 5.79 -6.69
C LYS A 563 -12.69 5.61 -7.62
N PRO A 564 -11.84 4.58 -7.42
CA PRO A 564 -10.76 4.30 -8.35
C PRO A 564 -11.30 3.60 -9.59
N ILE A 565 -11.02 4.15 -10.77
CA ILE A 565 -11.23 3.44 -12.03
C ILE A 565 -10.08 2.43 -12.17
N LYS A 566 -10.39 1.14 -12.25
CA LYS A 566 -9.38 0.05 -12.30
C LYS A 566 -9.46 -0.77 -13.58
N VAL A 567 -8.30 -1.12 -14.12
CA VAL A 567 -8.10 -2.04 -15.25
C VAL A 567 -7.17 -3.19 -14.83
N LEU A 568 -7.35 -4.40 -15.37
CA LEU A 568 -6.44 -5.53 -15.13
C LEU A 568 -5.11 -5.43 -15.89
N ASP A 569 -5.06 -4.55 -16.89
CA ASP A 569 -3.89 -4.36 -17.75
C ASP A 569 -2.80 -3.50 -17.07
N GLY A 570 -2.14 -4.05 -16.05
CA GLY A 570 -1.01 -3.39 -15.40
C GLY A 570 -0.40 -4.20 -14.26
N ASP A 571 0.48 -3.55 -13.50
CA ASP A 571 1.26 -4.16 -12.42
C ASP A 571 0.85 -3.69 -11.02
N LYS A 572 -0.38 -3.16 -10.89
CA LYS A 572 -0.99 -2.50 -9.72
C LYS A 572 -0.73 -1.00 -9.62
N THR A 573 0.33 -0.48 -10.26
CA THR A 573 0.65 0.96 -10.25
C THR A 573 0.75 1.55 -11.65
N VAL A 574 1.35 0.84 -12.59
CA VAL A 574 1.57 1.28 -13.96
C VAL A 574 0.76 0.42 -14.92
N ILE A 575 -0.10 1.08 -15.70
CA ILE A 575 -0.83 0.42 -16.79
C ILE A 575 0.17 -0.04 -17.84
N THR A 576 -0.01 -1.25 -18.36
CA THR A 576 0.89 -1.89 -19.32
C THR A 576 1.16 -1.00 -20.53
N ALA A 577 0.18 -0.26 -21.06
CA ALA A 577 0.36 0.69 -22.15
C ALA A 577 1.33 1.86 -21.84
N SER A 578 1.41 2.31 -20.58
CA SER A 578 2.38 3.31 -20.13
C SER A 578 3.79 2.72 -20.04
N ALA A 579 3.91 1.48 -19.54
CA ALA A 579 5.18 0.77 -19.47
C ALA A 579 5.70 0.26 -20.83
N ASN A 580 4.82 -0.01 -21.78
CA ASN A 580 5.11 -0.53 -23.11
C ASN A 580 5.11 0.56 -24.20
N PHE A 581 5.71 1.72 -23.90
CA PHE A 581 5.60 2.87 -24.81
C PHE A 581 6.53 2.77 -26.03
N MET A 582 7.79 2.34 -25.85
CA MET A 582 8.79 2.40 -26.93
C MET A 582 8.56 1.29 -27.97
N SER A 583 8.57 1.67 -29.25
CA SER A 583 8.42 0.76 -30.41
C SER A 583 9.77 0.44 -31.04
N GLY A 584 9.98 -0.83 -31.42
CA GLY A 584 11.21 -1.29 -32.08
C GLY A 584 12.28 -1.82 -31.11
N GLU A 585 12.08 -1.63 -29.81
CA GLU A 585 12.90 -2.17 -28.73
C GLU A 585 12.36 -3.50 -28.20
N ASP A 586 13.20 -4.25 -27.50
CA ASP A 586 12.81 -5.53 -26.91
C ASP A 586 11.78 -5.37 -25.79
N ARG A 587 10.83 -6.29 -25.72
CA ARG A 587 9.69 -6.25 -24.80
C ARG A 587 9.46 -7.62 -24.18
N PHE A 588 9.35 -7.62 -22.85
CA PHE A 588 9.14 -8.79 -22.04
C PHE A 588 8.01 -8.51 -21.05
N TYR A 589 6.93 -9.28 -21.10
CA TYR A 589 5.78 -9.13 -20.21
C TYR A 589 5.87 -10.15 -19.09
N VAL A 590 5.70 -9.70 -17.85
CA VAL A 590 5.74 -10.52 -16.63
C VAL A 590 4.29 -10.80 -16.21
N ASP A 591 3.91 -12.07 -16.25
CA ASP A 591 2.61 -12.56 -15.80
C ASP A 591 2.59 -12.66 -14.27
N LEU A 592 2.22 -11.55 -13.61
CA LEU A 592 2.16 -11.46 -12.15
C LEU A 592 1.07 -12.36 -11.56
N PRO A 593 -0.15 -12.47 -12.13
CA PRO A 593 -1.18 -13.36 -11.62
C PRO A 593 -0.76 -14.81 -11.50
N VAL A 594 -0.13 -15.34 -12.55
CA VAL A 594 0.37 -16.71 -12.54
C VAL A 594 1.48 -16.86 -11.51
N HIS A 595 2.44 -15.93 -11.46
CA HIS A 595 3.51 -15.97 -10.46
C HIS A 595 2.95 -16.04 -9.03
N ASN A 596 2.05 -15.13 -8.68
CA ASN A 596 1.45 -15.02 -7.35
C ASN A 596 0.63 -16.26 -6.96
N ASN A 597 0.03 -16.95 -7.94
CA ASN A 597 -0.72 -18.19 -7.72
C ASN A 597 0.18 -19.44 -7.58
N THR A 598 1.37 -19.42 -8.16
CA THR A 598 2.31 -20.56 -8.24
C THR A 598 3.16 -20.80 -6.99
N GLY A 599 2.79 -20.20 -5.84
CA GLY A 599 3.53 -20.21 -4.56
C GLY A 599 4.38 -21.45 -4.25
N ILE A 600 5.52 -21.25 -3.59
CA ILE A 600 6.49 -22.31 -3.29
C ILE A 600 5.88 -23.28 -2.27
N VAL A 601 5.85 -24.57 -2.61
CA VAL A 601 5.43 -25.63 -1.67
C VAL A 601 6.68 -26.22 -1.00
N ILE A 602 6.84 -25.98 0.30
CA ILE A 602 7.90 -26.60 1.11
C ILE A 602 7.23 -27.43 2.19
N ALA A 603 7.57 -28.72 2.28
CA ALA A 603 7.03 -29.65 3.28
C ALA A 603 5.48 -29.72 3.33
N GLY A 604 4.79 -29.44 2.21
CA GLY A 604 3.33 -29.45 2.14
C GLY A 604 2.65 -28.12 2.48
N VAL A 605 3.40 -27.08 2.86
CA VAL A 605 2.91 -25.72 3.09
C VAL A 605 3.12 -24.89 1.82
N LYS A 606 2.05 -24.30 1.29
CA LYS A 606 2.08 -23.41 0.11
C LYS A 606 2.34 -21.98 0.57
N PHE A 607 3.56 -21.48 0.38
CA PHE A 607 3.92 -20.09 0.61
C PHE A 607 3.56 -19.27 -0.64
N LYS A 608 2.45 -18.51 -0.58
CA LYS A 608 2.11 -17.53 -1.60
C LYS A 608 2.95 -16.27 -1.33
N SER A 609 3.74 -15.83 -2.31
CA SER A 609 4.37 -14.51 -2.28
C SER A 609 3.63 -13.62 -3.27
N ASN A 610 2.67 -12.84 -2.79
CA ASN A 610 1.95 -11.88 -3.62
C ASN A 610 2.93 -10.76 -4.01
N ARG A 611 3.30 -10.67 -5.30
CA ARG A 611 4.23 -9.67 -5.86
C ARG A 611 3.48 -8.66 -6.74
N THR A 612 3.96 -7.43 -6.72
CA THR A 612 3.35 -6.27 -7.38
C THR A 612 4.43 -5.37 -8.00
N HIS A 613 4.05 -4.18 -8.48
CA HIS A 613 4.99 -3.15 -8.94
C HIS A 613 6.17 -2.90 -7.98
N ALA A 614 5.90 -2.68 -6.69
CA ALA A 614 6.91 -2.21 -5.74
C ALA A 614 8.05 -3.22 -5.54
N ASP A 615 7.73 -4.52 -5.56
CA ASP A 615 8.63 -5.64 -5.29
C ASP A 615 8.82 -6.56 -6.51
N ILE A 616 8.61 -6.04 -7.72
CA ILE A 616 8.72 -6.82 -8.98
C ILE A 616 10.12 -7.45 -9.16
N PHE A 617 11.15 -6.87 -8.56
CA PHE A 617 12.52 -7.40 -8.57
C PHE A 617 12.70 -8.65 -7.69
N GLU A 618 11.77 -8.92 -6.77
CA GLU A 618 11.76 -10.14 -5.98
C GLU A 618 11.30 -11.35 -6.79
N VAL A 619 10.57 -11.13 -7.89
CA VAL A 619 10.18 -12.15 -8.86
C VAL A 619 11.43 -12.78 -9.49
N SER A 620 11.68 -14.05 -9.21
CA SER A 620 12.87 -14.76 -9.68
C SER A 620 12.98 -14.79 -11.21
N SER A 621 11.86 -14.89 -11.92
CA SER A 621 11.82 -14.82 -13.39
C SER A 621 12.30 -13.49 -13.95
N VAL A 622 12.01 -12.37 -13.27
CA VAL A 622 12.48 -11.03 -13.69
C VAL A 622 14.00 -10.97 -13.59
N ARG A 623 14.57 -11.43 -12.47
CA ARG A 623 16.02 -11.53 -12.29
C ARG A 623 16.67 -12.45 -13.33
N GLY A 624 16.05 -13.60 -13.60
CA GLY A 624 16.47 -14.51 -14.67
C GLY A 624 16.43 -13.88 -16.07
N MET A 625 15.47 -12.99 -16.33
CA MET A 625 15.38 -12.26 -17.58
C MET A 625 16.47 -11.20 -17.71
N ILE A 626 16.72 -10.45 -16.64
CA ILE A 626 17.82 -9.48 -16.57
C ILE A 626 19.14 -10.18 -16.88
N LEU A 627 19.40 -11.34 -16.27
CA LEU A 627 20.60 -12.13 -16.56
C LEU A 627 20.72 -12.50 -18.05
N LYS A 628 19.62 -12.97 -18.65
CA LYS A 628 19.59 -13.32 -20.07
C LYS A 628 19.86 -12.12 -20.98
N ILE A 629 19.33 -10.94 -20.63
CA ILE A 629 19.61 -9.71 -21.36
C ILE A 629 21.08 -9.34 -21.21
N LEU A 630 21.64 -9.36 -19.99
CA LEU A 630 23.06 -9.07 -19.75
C LEU A 630 23.97 -9.97 -20.60
N GLU A 631 23.67 -11.27 -20.66
CA GLU A 631 24.43 -12.29 -21.39
C GLU A 631 24.13 -12.36 -22.91
N ASN A 632 23.20 -11.54 -23.43
CA ASN A 632 22.71 -11.64 -24.82
C ASN A 632 22.12 -13.03 -25.18
N SER A 633 21.42 -13.67 -24.22
CA SER A 633 20.95 -15.07 -24.30
C SER A 633 19.41 -15.20 -24.23
N THR A 634 18.69 -14.35 -24.97
CA THR A 634 17.22 -14.22 -24.95
C THR A 634 16.45 -15.25 -25.80
N THR A 635 17.11 -16.29 -26.32
CA THR A 635 16.49 -17.32 -27.17
C THR A 635 15.50 -18.23 -26.44
N SER A 636 15.60 -18.30 -25.11
CA SER A 636 14.65 -18.98 -24.21
C SER A 636 14.28 -18.02 -23.10
N LEU A 637 12.99 -17.91 -22.79
CA LEU A 637 12.47 -17.01 -21.76
C LEU A 637 12.34 -17.74 -20.42
N PRO A 638 12.55 -17.04 -19.29
CA PRO A 638 12.18 -17.57 -17.97
C PRO A 638 10.67 -17.86 -17.87
N PHE A 639 10.26 -18.66 -16.89
CA PHE A 639 8.85 -18.89 -16.59
C PHE A 639 8.11 -17.57 -16.32
N HIS A 640 6.82 -17.50 -16.65
CA HIS A 640 5.98 -16.30 -16.47
C HIS A 640 6.40 -15.07 -17.29
N ILE A 641 7.33 -15.23 -18.25
CA ILE A 641 7.75 -14.16 -19.15
C ILE A 641 7.41 -14.49 -20.59
N THR A 642 6.79 -13.54 -21.28
CA THR A 642 6.43 -13.63 -22.70
C THR A 642 6.95 -12.42 -23.48
N THR A 643 7.05 -12.53 -24.80
CA THR A 643 7.39 -11.40 -25.70
C THR A 643 6.16 -10.76 -26.35
N THR A 644 4.99 -11.35 -26.11
CA THR A 644 3.70 -10.86 -26.61
C THR A 644 2.84 -10.41 -25.45
N MET A 645 2.25 -9.22 -25.58
CA MET A 645 1.35 -8.67 -24.57
C MET A 645 0.23 -9.68 -24.26
N LEU A 646 0.04 -9.94 -22.98
CA LEU A 646 -1.04 -10.79 -22.50
C LEU A 646 -2.35 -9.99 -22.57
N VAL A 647 -3.44 -10.67 -22.90
CA VAL A 647 -4.78 -10.06 -22.96
C VAL A 647 -5.60 -10.67 -21.83
N PRO A 648 -6.30 -9.88 -21.01
CA PRO A 648 -7.10 -10.43 -19.91
C PRO A 648 -8.10 -11.43 -20.49
N ASP A 649 -8.26 -12.61 -19.86
CA ASP A 649 -9.26 -13.56 -20.32
C ASP A 649 -10.64 -12.90 -20.17
N PRO A 650 -11.47 -12.85 -21.22
CA PRO A 650 -12.80 -12.27 -21.14
C PRO A 650 -13.75 -13.07 -20.22
N THR A 651 -13.29 -14.16 -19.63
CA THR A 651 -14.01 -14.96 -18.63
C THR A 651 -13.43 -14.83 -17.22
N ASP A 652 -12.25 -14.21 -17.05
CA ASP A 652 -11.65 -13.97 -15.74
C ASP A 652 -12.57 -13.09 -14.91
N LYS A 653 -12.87 -13.55 -13.70
CA LYS A 653 -13.77 -12.86 -12.78
C LYS A 653 -13.01 -12.32 -11.58
N ARG A 654 -13.36 -11.10 -11.18
CA ARG A 654 -12.87 -10.42 -9.99
C ARG A 654 -14.06 -10.02 -9.13
N LEU A 655 -13.90 -10.12 -7.80
CA LEU A 655 -14.79 -9.45 -6.86
C LEU A 655 -14.16 -8.14 -6.42
N ARG A 656 -14.89 -7.04 -6.63
CA ARG A 656 -14.52 -5.70 -6.17
C ARG A 656 -15.46 -5.30 -5.05
N LEU A 657 -14.90 -4.92 -3.91
CA LEU A 657 -15.62 -4.52 -2.72
C LEU A 657 -15.33 -3.06 -2.43
N GLU A 658 -16.36 -2.32 -2.05
CA GLU A 658 -16.30 -0.90 -1.75
C GLU A 658 -17.01 -0.64 -0.42
N LEU A 659 -16.34 0.06 0.49
CA LEU A 659 -16.92 0.49 1.76
C LEU A 659 -16.81 2.01 1.89
N HIS A 660 -17.95 2.65 2.14
CA HIS A 660 -18.03 4.10 2.34
C HIS A 660 -18.48 4.44 3.77
N SER A 661 -17.52 4.90 4.60
CA SER A 661 -17.62 5.58 5.92
C SER A 661 -18.47 4.93 7.04
N PRO A 662 -18.16 5.13 8.34
CA PRO A 662 -16.90 4.79 8.95
C PRO A 662 -16.75 3.26 9.10
N GLY A 663 -15.60 2.74 8.68
CA GLY A 663 -15.23 1.35 8.99
C GLY A 663 -13.95 0.92 8.27
N TYR A 664 -13.30 -0.10 8.82
CA TYR A 664 -12.32 -0.91 8.11
C TYR A 664 -13.05 -1.94 7.26
N LEU A 665 -12.46 -2.29 6.12
CA LEU A 665 -12.96 -3.32 5.22
C LEU A 665 -11.91 -4.42 5.16
N ASP A 666 -12.32 -5.64 5.50
CA ASP A 666 -11.45 -6.80 5.59
C ASP A 666 -12.05 -7.99 4.86
N VAL A 667 -11.22 -8.74 4.17
CA VAL A 667 -11.62 -9.94 3.41
C VAL A 667 -10.73 -11.09 3.80
N TYR A 668 -11.34 -12.24 4.09
CA TYR A 668 -10.65 -13.49 4.41
C TYR A 668 -11.04 -14.57 3.42
N ASP A 669 -10.06 -15.30 2.88
CA ASP A 669 -10.31 -16.49 2.08
C ASP A 669 -10.56 -17.73 2.96
N SER A 670 -10.93 -18.86 2.35
CA SER A 670 -11.21 -20.11 3.07
C SER A 670 -9.98 -20.74 3.76
N GLN A 671 -8.76 -20.27 3.45
CA GLN A 671 -7.53 -20.68 4.11
C GLN A 671 -7.13 -19.73 5.25
N GLY A 672 -7.90 -18.68 5.49
CA GLY A 672 -7.64 -17.67 6.51
C GLY A 672 -6.66 -16.58 6.09
N ASN A 673 -6.21 -16.54 4.82
CA ASN A 673 -5.39 -15.44 4.33
C ASN A 673 -6.22 -14.16 4.33
N HIS A 674 -5.62 -13.04 4.74
CA HIS A 674 -6.29 -11.76 4.90
C HIS A 674 -5.97 -10.77 3.77
N THR A 675 -6.91 -9.87 3.49
CA THR A 675 -6.66 -8.62 2.77
C THR A 675 -7.46 -7.51 3.42
N GLY A 676 -6.78 -6.42 3.79
CA GLY A 676 -7.40 -5.33 4.55
C GLY A 676 -6.38 -4.55 5.36
N LYS A 677 -6.82 -3.80 6.36
CA LYS A 677 -5.92 -3.16 7.32
C LYS A 677 -5.76 -4.08 8.52
N ALA A 678 -4.55 -4.58 8.77
CA ALA A 678 -4.28 -5.41 9.92
C ALA A 678 -4.57 -4.62 11.21
N VAL A 679 -5.62 -5.03 11.94
CA VAL A 679 -5.97 -4.52 13.26
C VAL A 679 -5.56 -5.58 14.27
N GLN A 680 -4.64 -5.26 15.17
CA GLN A 680 -4.35 -6.13 16.30
C GLN A 680 -5.32 -5.78 17.43
N GLU A 681 -6.15 -6.73 17.85
CA GLU A 681 -7.00 -6.63 19.04
C GLU A 681 -6.17 -6.90 20.32
N PRO A 682 -6.48 -6.32 21.49
CA PRO A 682 -7.61 -5.43 21.81
C PRO A 682 -7.28 -3.93 21.77
N ASP A 683 -6.00 -3.56 21.52
CA ASP A 683 -5.57 -2.18 21.36
C ASP A 683 -5.31 -1.95 19.86
N PRO A 684 -6.19 -1.22 19.15
CA PRO A 684 -6.17 -1.10 17.70
C PRO A 684 -5.02 -0.20 17.28
N ILE A 685 -3.81 -0.74 17.29
CA ILE A 685 -2.70 -0.11 16.61
C ILE A 685 -2.68 -0.61 15.17
N VAL A 686 -3.50 0.05 14.35
CA VAL A 686 -3.60 -0.17 12.92
C VAL A 686 -2.33 0.36 12.26
N PHE A 687 -1.47 -0.53 11.79
CA PHE A 687 -0.17 -0.10 11.25
C PHE A 687 0.09 -0.48 9.79
N ALA A 688 -0.60 -1.47 9.22
CA ALA A 688 -0.27 -1.93 7.87
C ALA A 688 -1.46 -2.49 7.11
N VAL A 689 -1.43 -2.25 5.80
CA VAL A 689 -2.24 -2.97 4.84
C VAL A 689 -1.63 -4.36 4.66
N ASP A 690 -2.47 -5.38 4.76
CA ASP A 690 -2.13 -6.77 4.47
C ASP A 690 -2.86 -7.25 3.20
N GLU A 691 -2.19 -8.09 2.42
CA GLU A 691 -2.62 -8.56 1.09
C GLU A 691 -2.15 -10.02 0.85
N GLU A 692 -2.32 -10.90 1.84
CA GLU A 692 -1.95 -12.32 1.80
C GLU A 692 -2.75 -13.13 0.76
N ILE A 693 -3.98 -12.72 0.46
CA ILE A 693 -4.78 -13.35 -0.60
C ILE A 693 -4.09 -13.08 -1.94
N ALA A 694 -3.77 -14.14 -2.70
CA ALA A 694 -3.07 -14.00 -3.97
C ALA A 694 -3.83 -13.11 -4.96
N ASN A 695 -3.11 -12.19 -5.61
CA ASN A 695 -3.65 -11.22 -6.57
C ASN A 695 -4.69 -10.27 -5.96
N SER A 696 -4.76 -10.18 -4.64
CA SER A 696 -5.61 -9.21 -3.98
C SER A 696 -5.04 -7.79 -4.07
N SER A 697 -5.90 -6.80 -3.88
CA SER A 697 -5.48 -5.43 -3.67
C SER A 697 -6.36 -4.71 -2.65
N TYR A 698 -5.76 -3.83 -1.85
CA TYR A 698 -6.42 -2.88 -0.96
C TYR A 698 -6.01 -1.44 -1.30
N ILE A 699 -6.98 -0.55 -1.42
CA ILE A 699 -6.77 0.86 -1.77
C ILE A 699 -7.70 1.73 -0.93
N GLU A 700 -7.20 2.87 -0.47
CA GLU A 700 -8.05 3.95 0.04
C GLU A 700 -8.00 5.17 -0.87
N LEU A 701 -9.16 5.78 -1.09
CA LEU A 701 -9.31 6.98 -1.91
C LEU A 701 -10.44 7.82 -1.33
N GLY A 702 -10.10 9.01 -0.80
CA GLY A 702 -11.06 9.82 -0.09
C GLY A 702 -11.57 9.08 1.15
N GLU A 703 -12.89 8.97 1.29
CA GLU A 703 -13.50 8.20 2.39
C GLU A 703 -13.71 6.72 2.06
N GLY A 704 -13.56 6.31 0.80
CA GLY A 704 -13.77 4.93 0.35
C GLY A 704 -12.61 3.99 0.69
N LYS A 705 -12.94 2.72 0.96
CA LYS A 705 -12.01 1.60 1.04
C LYS A 705 -12.38 0.59 -0.02
N TYR A 706 -11.40 0.12 -0.76
CA TYR A 706 -11.61 -0.70 -1.95
C TYR A 706 -10.75 -1.96 -1.85
N ILE A 707 -11.39 -3.13 -1.83
CA ILE A 707 -10.71 -4.42 -1.95
C ILE A 707 -11.01 -5.03 -3.31
N SER A 708 -10.05 -5.75 -3.89
CA SER A 708 -10.30 -6.56 -5.06
C SER A 708 -9.62 -7.91 -4.94
N VAL A 709 -10.36 -8.99 -5.19
CA VAL A 709 -9.91 -10.39 -5.11
C VAL A 709 -10.39 -11.17 -6.34
N ASN A 710 -9.85 -12.37 -6.57
CA ASN A 710 -10.38 -13.24 -7.64
C ASN A 710 -11.79 -13.70 -7.25
N ALA A 711 -12.67 -14.00 -8.20
CA ALA A 711 -14.03 -14.43 -7.86
C ALA A 711 -14.19 -15.96 -7.71
N ASP A 712 -13.09 -16.71 -7.77
CA ASP A 712 -13.11 -18.18 -7.82
C ASP A 712 -13.27 -18.84 -6.44
N ASP A 713 -13.14 -18.06 -5.36
CA ASP A 713 -13.31 -18.50 -3.98
C ASP A 713 -14.57 -17.87 -3.33
N GLU A 714 -14.95 -18.43 -2.19
CA GLU A 714 -15.87 -17.79 -1.25
C GLU A 714 -15.06 -17.05 -0.18
N TYR A 715 -15.48 -15.83 0.13
CA TYR A 715 -14.80 -14.91 1.03
C TYR A 715 -15.70 -14.49 2.19
N ASN A 716 -15.10 -14.37 3.37
CA ASN A 716 -15.72 -13.70 4.51
C ASN A 716 -15.35 -12.22 4.49
N VAL A 717 -16.33 -11.37 4.19
CA VAL A 717 -16.18 -9.92 4.16
C VAL A 717 -16.61 -9.37 5.50
N LYS A 718 -15.74 -8.58 6.14
CA LYS A 718 -15.98 -7.96 7.44
C LYS A 718 -15.86 -6.44 7.35
N VAL A 719 -16.72 -5.78 8.10
CA VAL A 719 -16.70 -4.35 8.34
C VAL A 719 -16.57 -4.12 9.84
N LEU A 720 -15.58 -3.34 10.26
CA LEU A 720 -15.36 -2.96 11.66
C LEU A 720 -15.44 -1.44 11.82
N ALA A 721 -16.39 -0.93 12.59
CA ALA A 721 -16.58 0.49 12.80
C ALA A 721 -15.56 1.07 13.79
N PHE A 722 -14.76 2.04 13.34
CA PHE A 722 -13.83 2.79 14.21
C PHE A 722 -14.44 4.06 14.82
N ASP A 723 -15.62 4.47 14.34
CA ASP A 723 -16.38 5.63 14.81
C ASP A 723 -17.87 5.38 14.62
N ASN A 724 -18.70 6.17 15.28
CA ASN A 724 -20.15 6.15 15.10
C ASN A 724 -20.50 6.68 13.70
N GLY A 725 -21.31 5.94 12.94
CA GLY A 725 -21.77 6.42 11.65
C GLY A 725 -22.63 5.44 10.87
N SER A 726 -22.92 5.80 9.62
CA SER A 726 -23.60 4.93 8.67
C SER A 726 -22.65 4.52 7.56
N PHE A 727 -22.65 3.24 7.19
CA PHE A 727 -21.86 2.71 6.08
C PHE A 727 -22.70 2.15 4.94
N THR A 728 -22.13 2.18 3.75
CA THR A 728 -22.62 1.45 2.57
C THR A 728 -21.55 0.50 2.10
N LEU A 729 -21.90 -0.79 1.96
CA LEU A 729 -21.05 -1.83 1.39
C LEU A 729 -21.56 -2.18 -0.01
N VAL A 730 -20.66 -2.16 -1.00
CA VAL A 730 -20.91 -2.57 -2.38
C VAL A 730 -20.00 -3.73 -2.71
N ILE A 731 -20.55 -4.77 -3.35
CA ILE A 731 -19.81 -5.92 -3.86
C ILE A 731 -20.18 -6.11 -5.32
N GLU A 732 -19.18 -6.10 -6.19
CA GLU A 732 -19.34 -6.23 -7.63
C GLU A 732 -18.56 -7.42 -8.17
N THR A 733 -19.15 -8.14 -9.11
CA THR A 733 -18.41 -9.09 -9.96
C THR A 733 -18.08 -8.41 -11.27
N VAL A 734 -16.79 -8.36 -11.57
CA VAL A 734 -16.24 -7.79 -12.79
C VAL A 734 -15.64 -8.90 -13.63
N VAL A 735 -15.88 -8.84 -14.95
CA VAL A 735 -15.37 -9.78 -15.93
C VAL A 735 -14.43 -9.08 -16.90
N GLY A 736 -13.33 -9.76 -17.24
CA GLY A 736 -12.28 -9.22 -18.10
C GLY A 736 -11.71 -7.92 -17.52
N ASN A 737 -11.42 -6.93 -18.37
CA ASN A 737 -10.67 -5.75 -17.93
C ASN A 737 -11.43 -4.82 -16.95
N SER A 738 -12.75 -4.70 -17.08
CA SER A 738 -13.54 -3.74 -16.28
C SER A 738 -15.07 -3.89 -16.37
N SER A 739 -15.62 -4.96 -16.96
CA SER A 739 -17.08 -5.06 -17.17
C SER A 739 -17.80 -5.62 -15.94
N ILE A 740 -18.59 -4.79 -15.26
CA ILE A 740 -19.44 -5.23 -14.14
C ILE A 740 -20.59 -6.09 -14.67
N VAL A 741 -20.75 -7.31 -14.14
CA VAL A 741 -21.80 -8.26 -14.54
C VAL A 741 -22.82 -8.53 -13.44
N ALA A 742 -22.47 -8.24 -12.18
CA ALA A 742 -23.35 -8.36 -11.03
C ALA A 742 -22.93 -7.38 -9.93
N THR A 743 -23.91 -6.83 -9.21
CA THR A 743 -23.69 -5.88 -8.12
C THR A 743 -24.64 -6.19 -6.96
N LYS A 744 -24.13 -6.11 -5.75
CA LYS A 744 -24.87 -6.19 -4.49
C LYS A 744 -24.54 -5.01 -3.60
N ILE A 745 -25.58 -4.31 -3.14
CA ILE A 745 -25.47 -3.07 -2.36
C ILE A 745 -26.20 -3.25 -1.04
N PHE A 746 -25.53 -2.89 0.04
CA PHE A 746 -26.04 -2.86 1.41
C PHE A 746 -25.94 -1.41 1.91
N PRO A 747 -26.99 -0.60 1.72
CA PRO A 747 -26.90 0.84 1.96
C PRO A 747 -27.26 1.26 3.39
N ASP A 748 -26.60 2.32 3.86
CA ASP A 748 -26.97 3.14 5.02
C ASP A 748 -27.11 2.39 6.37
N PHE A 749 -26.29 1.37 6.62
CA PHE A 749 -26.28 0.66 7.90
C PHE A 749 -25.62 1.48 9.00
N VAL A 750 -26.31 1.66 10.12
CA VAL A 750 -25.80 2.42 11.26
C VAL A 750 -25.06 1.51 12.23
N LEU A 751 -23.81 1.86 12.53
CA LEU A 751 -22.96 1.20 13.53
C LEU A 751 -22.57 2.20 14.62
N ALA A 752 -22.57 1.73 15.86
CA ALA A 752 -21.80 2.36 16.91
C ALA A 752 -20.31 2.05 16.71
N LYS A 753 -19.44 2.84 17.35
CA LYS A 753 -18.02 2.51 17.49
C LYS A 753 -17.88 1.09 18.04
N ASP A 754 -16.98 0.30 17.47
CA ASP A 754 -16.73 -1.11 17.77
C ASP A 754 -17.82 -2.09 17.26
N GLY A 755 -18.89 -1.58 16.63
CA GLY A 755 -19.86 -2.39 15.90
C GLY A 755 -19.25 -3.08 14.67
N ARG A 756 -19.84 -4.20 14.24
CA ARG A 756 -19.31 -5.01 13.12
C ARG A 756 -20.39 -5.56 12.21
N ALA A 757 -20.05 -5.74 10.94
CA ALA A 757 -20.91 -6.43 9.99
C ALA A 757 -20.14 -7.49 9.20
N GLU A 758 -20.80 -8.59 8.84
CA GLU A 758 -20.18 -9.71 8.14
C GLU A 758 -21.09 -10.25 7.03
N VAL A 759 -20.51 -10.59 5.87
CA VAL A 759 -21.22 -11.23 4.76
C VAL A 759 -20.31 -12.22 4.03
N LEU A 760 -20.88 -13.36 3.63
CA LEU A 760 -20.20 -14.30 2.73
C LEU A 760 -20.43 -13.88 1.28
N ALA A 761 -19.33 -13.65 0.56
CA ALA A 761 -19.34 -13.21 -0.83
C ALA A 761 -18.62 -14.21 -1.73
N ASN A 762 -19.18 -14.46 -2.90
CA ASN A 762 -18.62 -15.25 -4.00
C ASN A 762 -18.87 -14.47 -5.30
N ASP A 763 -18.69 -15.09 -6.47
CA ASP A 763 -18.88 -14.49 -7.81
C ASP A 763 -20.28 -13.90 -8.13
N LEU A 764 -21.17 -13.83 -7.13
CA LEU A 764 -22.52 -13.26 -7.16
C LEU A 764 -23.45 -13.89 -8.22
N THR A 765 -23.02 -14.94 -8.92
CA THR A 765 -23.86 -15.68 -9.87
C THR A 765 -24.74 -16.72 -9.17
N GLY A 766 -24.45 -16.99 -7.89
CA GLY A 766 -25.24 -17.83 -6.98
C GLY A 766 -25.94 -17.05 -5.86
N ALA A 767 -26.32 -17.76 -4.79
CA ALA A 767 -26.81 -17.12 -3.58
C ALA A 767 -25.65 -16.43 -2.85
N VAL A 768 -25.81 -15.14 -2.58
CA VAL A 768 -24.90 -14.34 -1.75
C VAL A 768 -25.43 -14.41 -0.31
N GLY A 769 -24.53 -14.40 0.68
CA GLY A 769 -24.95 -14.33 2.06
C GLY A 769 -25.75 -13.05 2.36
N ASP A 770 -26.64 -13.11 3.34
CA ASP A 770 -27.20 -11.89 3.93
C ASP A 770 -26.14 -11.20 4.78
N LEU A 771 -26.12 -9.87 4.76
CA LEU A 771 -25.28 -9.07 5.65
C LEU A 771 -25.83 -9.20 7.07
N LYS A 772 -25.00 -9.70 7.99
CA LYS A 772 -25.29 -9.76 9.42
C LYS A 772 -24.65 -8.56 10.09
N VAL A 773 -25.37 -7.88 10.98
CA VAL A 773 -24.89 -6.67 11.64
C VAL A 773 -25.04 -6.80 13.16
N ASP A 774 -23.92 -6.66 13.87
CA ASP A 774 -23.81 -6.34 15.28
C ASP A 774 -23.66 -4.82 15.37
N ALA A 775 -24.75 -4.14 15.68
CA ALA A 775 -24.77 -2.68 15.57
C ALA A 775 -24.14 -1.96 16.77
N ASP A 776 -24.01 -2.62 17.92
CA ASP A 776 -23.54 -2.02 19.18
C ASP A 776 -22.24 -2.62 19.73
N GLY A 777 -21.70 -3.64 19.09
CA GLY A 777 -20.42 -4.27 19.41
C GLY A 777 -20.51 -5.28 20.56
N ASP A 778 -21.69 -5.75 20.95
CA ASP A 778 -21.86 -6.62 22.13
C ASP A 778 -21.51 -8.10 21.90
N GLY A 779 -21.24 -8.50 20.65
CA GLY A 779 -20.94 -9.88 20.27
C GLY A 779 -22.11 -10.62 19.61
N ILE A 780 -23.30 -10.01 19.56
CA ILE A 780 -24.53 -10.58 19.01
C ILE A 780 -24.82 -9.90 17.66
N PHE A 781 -25.45 -10.61 16.72
CA PHE A 781 -25.87 -10.03 15.44
C PHE A 781 -27.39 -9.85 15.46
N GLU A 782 -27.88 -8.62 15.59
CA GLU A 782 -29.30 -8.30 15.75
C GLU A 782 -30.02 -8.15 14.41
N GLN A 783 -29.29 -7.76 13.35
CA GLN A 783 -29.88 -7.44 12.05
C GLN A 783 -29.33 -8.34 10.95
N THR A 784 -30.19 -8.64 9.97
CA THR A 784 -29.83 -9.41 8.78
C THR A 784 -30.56 -8.81 7.58
N MET A 785 -29.85 -8.61 6.47
CA MET A 785 -30.43 -8.02 5.25
C MET A 785 -29.85 -8.64 3.98
N ALA A 786 -30.72 -8.90 3.01
CA ALA A 786 -30.32 -9.28 1.67
C ALA A 786 -29.81 -8.07 0.87
N GLY A 787 -28.74 -8.26 0.09
CA GLY A 787 -28.18 -7.18 -0.74
C GLY A 787 -29.07 -6.83 -1.94
N MET A 788 -29.21 -5.53 -2.20
CA MET A 788 -29.95 -4.97 -3.34
C MET A 788 -29.14 -5.09 -4.63
N THR A 789 -29.79 -5.36 -5.75
CA THR A 789 -29.22 -5.14 -7.09
C THR A 789 -29.11 -3.64 -7.38
N GLN A 790 -28.33 -3.25 -8.40
CA GLN A 790 -28.21 -1.84 -8.80
C GLN A 790 -29.58 -1.19 -9.06
N ALA A 791 -30.48 -1.87 -9.77
CA ALA A 791 -31.81 -1.34 -10.08
C ALA A 791 -32.71 -1.17 -8.83
N GLU A 792 -32.60 -2.08 -7.87
CA GLU A 792 -33.30 -1.97 -6.57
C GLU A 792 -32.75 -0.82 -5.75
N TYR A 793 -31.43 -0.63 -5.75
CA TYR A 793 -30.79 0.50 -5.08
C TYR A 793 -31.15 1.84 -5.73
N ASP A 794 -31.16 1.93 -7.06
CA ASP A 794 -31.61 3.11 -7.79
C ASP A 794 -33.07 3.47 -7.46
N ASP A 795 -33.94 2.46 -7.32
CA ASP A 795 -35.31 2.68 -6.85
C ASP A 795 -35.34 3.19 -5.41
N TYR A 796 -34.56 2.58 -4.50
CA TYR A 796 -34.41 2.94 -3.09
C TYR A 796 -34.00 4.41 -2.93
N ILE A 797 -32.90 4.86 -3.54
CA ILE A 797 -32.40 6.24 -3.41
C ILE A 797 -33.30 7.26 -4.10
N SER A 798 -34.13 6.84 -5.07
CA SER A 798 -35.07 7.73 -5.74
C SER A 798 -36.42 7.85 -5.01
N ARG A 799 -36.64 7.12 -3.90
CA ARG A 799 -37.80 7.33 -3.02
C ARG A 799 -37.67 8.70 -2.33
N PRO A 800 -38.71 9.55 -2.38
CA PRO A 800 -38.60 10.90 -1.83
C PRO A 800 -38.58 10.89 -0.30
N VAL A 801 -37.58 11.55 0.30
CA VAL A 801 -37.53 11.86 1.73
C VAL A 801 -38.08 13.27 1.94
N LEU A 802 -38.96 13.43 2.93
CA LEU A 802 -39.74 14.65 3.11
C LEU A 802 -39.59 15.21 4.53
N GLU A 803 -39.54 16.53 4.63
CA GLU A 803 -39.70 17.28 5.86
C GLU A 803 -41.09 17.95 5.87
N PHE A 804 -41.75 17.96 7.02
CA PHE A 804 -43.11 18.47 7.18
C PHE A 804 -43.22 19.41 8.38
N ASN A 805 -43.74 20.61 8.14
CA ASN A 805 -43.99 21.63 9.18
C ASN A 805 -45.37 22.26 9.02
N LEU A 806 -46.07 22.55 10.12
CA LEU A 806 -47.40 23.14 10.15
C LEU A 806 -47.37 24.62 10.52
N THR A 807 -48.19 25.42 9.82
CA THR A 807 -48.43 26.82 10.18
C THR A 807 -49.92 27.16 10.30
N PRO A 808 -50.34 27.90 11.34
CA PRO A 808 -49.52 28.41 12.45
C PRO A 808 -49.17 27.32 13.49
N GLU A 809 -48.05 27.49 14.20
CA GLU A 809 -47.62 26.62 15.32
C GLU A 809 -48.61 26.65 16.50
N THR A 810 -49.34 27.75 16.68
CA THR A 810 -50.45 27.85 17.65
C THR A 810 -51.80 27.91 16.95
N PHE A 811 -52.63 26.93 17.25
CA PHE A 811 -53.90 26.62 16.62
C PHE A 811 -55.08 26.93 17.54
N ASN A 812 -55.77 28.04 17.29
CA ASN A 812 -56.99 28.39 18.02
C ASN A 812 -58.21 27.69 17.40
N LEU A 813 -58.79 26.74 18.13
CA LEU A 813 -59.90 25.90 17.70
C LEU A 813 -61.21 26.68 17.48
N ASP A 814 -61.32 27.90 18.00
CA ASP A 814 -62.51 28.75 17.87
C ASP A 814 -62.39 29.79 16.72
N SER A 815 -61.26 29.79 15.99
CA SER A 815 -60.99 30.77 14.93
C SER A 815 -61.22 30.20 13.53
N ASN A 816 -61.81 31.02 12.64
CA ASN A 816 -61.84 30.71 11.21
C ASN A 816 -60.46 30.97 10.57
N GLY A 817 -60.05 30.11 9.63
CA GLY A 817 -58.79 30.27 8.92
C GLY A 817 -58.33 29.00 8.21
N VAL A 818 -57.06 29.01 7.79
CA VAL A 818 -56.41 27.89 7.10
C VAL A 818 -55.28 27.34 7.97
N LEU A 819 -55.11 26.03 7.98
CA LEU A 819 -53.91 25.33 8.44
C LEU A 819 -53.07 24.98 7.20
N THR A 820 -51.78 25.32 7.20
CA THR A 820 -50.90 25.02 6.06
C THR A 820 -49.86 24.00 6.48
N GLY A 821 -49.77 22.88 5.75
CA GLY A 821 -48.63 21.98 5.79
C GLY A 821 -47.59 22.40 4.76
N HIS A 822 -46.38 22.71 5.20
CA HIS A 822 -45.23 22.96 4.35
C HIS A 822 -44.42 21.67 4.24
N ILE A 823 -44.30 21.14 3.03
CA ILE A 823 -43.58 19.92 2.73
C ILE A 823 -42.36 20.32 1.93
N LYS A 824 -41.18 19.96 2.41
CA LYS A 824 -39.92 20.13 1.67
C LYS A 824 -39.40 18.77 1.27
N VAL A 825 -39.00 18.63 0.01
CA VAL A 825 -38.30 17.43 -0.47
C VAL A 825 -36.85 17.55 -0.04
N ILE A 826 -36.42 16.61 0.78
CA ILE A 826 -35.07 16.54 1.33
C ILE A 826 -34.14 15.77 0.38
N SER A 827 -34.60 14.64 -0.15
CA SER A 827 -33.88 13.85 -1.16
C SER A 827 -34.86 13.03 -2.01
N GLY A 828 -34.36 12.35 -3.05
CA GLY A 828 -35.15 11.49 -3.92
C GLY A 828 -36.03 12.23 -4.94
N ASN A 829 -36.84 11.48 -5.69
CA ASN A 829 -37.60 12.01 -6.81
C ASN A 829 -39.02 12.44 -6.39
N LYS A 830 -39.23 13.77 -6.33
CA LYS A 830 -40.54 14.36 -6.00
C LYS A 830 -41.70 13.91 -6.91
N ASN A 831 -41.40 13.47 -8.13
CA ASN A 831 -42.42 13.00 -9.09
C ASN A 831 -42.92 11.57 -8.79
N LYS A 832 -42.30 10.85 -7.86
CA LYS A 832 -42.83 9.57 -7.35
C LYS A 832 -44.06 9.75 -6.44
N ILE A 833 -44.34 10.97 -5.99
CA ILE A 833 -45.47 11.27 -5.10
C ILE A 833 -46.77 11.38 -5.89
N THR A 834 -47.77 10.60 -5.47
CA THR A 834 -49.13 10.70 -6.00
C THR A 834 -49.86 11.86 -5.30
N GLN A 835 -49.72 13.07 -5.85
CA GLN A 835 -50.08 14.33 -5.18
C GLN A 835 -51.53 14.46 -4.68
N ASN A 836 -52.50 13.70 -5.21
CA ASN A 836 -53.88 13.77 -4.75
C ASN A 836 -54.18 12.88 -3.52
N THR A 837 -53.16 12.25 -2.94
CA THR A 837 -53.31 11.28 -1.84
C THR A 837 -52.91 11.83 -0.46
N TRP A 838 -52.52 13.11 -0.36
CA TRP A 838 -52.20 13.74 0.93
C TRP A 838 -53.38 13.67 1.91
N LYS A 839 -53.09 13.28 3.15
CA LYS A 839 -54.05 13.25 4.26
C LYS A 839 -53.41 13.73 5.56
N LEU A 840 -53.96 14.77 6.19
CA LEU A 840 -53.58 15.21 7.54
C LEU A 840 -54.61 14.70 8.53
N ASN A 841 -54.25 13.79 9.44
CA ASN A 841 -55.14 13.05 10.33
C ASN A 841 -56.38 12.50 9.58
N GLY A 842 -56.17 11.94 8.38
CA GLY A 842 -57.22 11.41 7.51
C GLY A 842 -58.00 12.44 6.67
N THR A 843 -57.72 13.74 6.82
CA THR A 843 -58.38 14.83 6.09
C THR A 843 -57.58 15.23 4.85
N SER A 844 -58.22 15.31 3.68
CA SER A 844 -57.57 15.80 2.45
C SER A 844 -57.39 17.33 2.44
N PRO A 845 -56.32 17.85 1.81
CA PRO A 845 -56.16 19.29 1.64
C PRO A 845 -57.23 19.84 0.69
N THR A 846 -57.70 21.07 0.95
CA THR A 846 -58.57 21.81 0.03
C THR A 846 -57.79 22.41 -1.13
N LYS A 847 -56.47 22.60 -0.98
CA LYS A 847 -55.59 23.03 -2.05
C LYS A 847 -54.18 22.46 -1.88
N VAL A 848 -53.57 22.03 -2.97
CA VAL A 848 -52.16 21.66 -3.05
C VAL A 848 -51.46 22.67 -3.95
N ASN A 849 -50.55 23.47 -3.41
CA ASN A 849 -49.70 24.37 -4.20
C ASN A 849 -48.32 23.71 -4.35
N THR A 850 -47.85 23.55 -5.58
CA THR A 850 -46.49 23.09 -5.86
C THR A 850 -45.50 24.24 -5.66
N GLU A 851 -44.39 23.96 -4.99
CA GLU A 851 -43.25 24.87 -4.80
C GLU A 851 -42.02 24.26 -5.49
N ASP A 852 -40.94 25.05 -5.68
CA ASP A 852 -39.76 24.61 -6.43
C ASP A 852 -39.15 23.32 -5.84
N ASN A 853 -39.09 23.23 -4.51
CA ASN A 853 -38.56 22.07 -3.78
C ASN A 853 -39.57 21.41 -2.81
N GLY A 854 -40.88 21.46 -3.12
CA GLY A 854 -41.88 20.95 -2.18
C GLY A 854 -43.34 21.27 -2.52
N TRP A 855 -44.19 21.26 -1.49
CA TRP A 855 -45.60 21.61 -1.58
C TRP A 855 -46.07 22.39 -0.36
N ALA A 856 -47.04 23.29 -0.58
CA ALA A 856 -47.87 23.86 0.48
C ALA A 856 -49.29 23.30 0.39
N LEU A 857 -49.67 22.51 1.39
CA LEU A 857 -50.99 21.89 1.53
C LEU A 857 -51.88 22.76 2.41
N LYS A 858 -53.04 23.19 1.90
CA LYS A 858 -54.00 24.03 2.63
C LYS A 858 -55.14 23.15 3.14
N PHE A 859 -55.47 23.28 4.42
CA PHE A 859 -56.58 22.59 5.05
C PHE A 859 -57.51 23.57 5.77
N GLU A 860 -58.81 23.31 5.71
CA GLU A 860 -59.81 24.07 6.47
C GLU A 860 -59.69 23.72 7.95
N ARG A 861 -59.60 24.74 8.81
CA ARG A 861 -59.49 24.52 10.27
C ARG A 861 -60.68 23.80 10.87
N GLN A 862 -61.86 23.94 10.26
CA GLN A 862 -63.10 23.31 10.70
C GLN A 862 -63.01 21.78 10.73
N SER A 863 -62.12 21.19 9.92
CA SER A 863 -61.87 19.74 9.93
C SER A 863 -61.14 19.24 11.19
N PHE A 864 -60.62 20.15 12.04
CA PHE A 864 -59.76 19.83 13.19
C PHE A 864 -60.26 20.44 14.52
N VAL A 865 -61.50 20.91 14.61
CA VAL A 865 -62.05 21.57 15.82
C VAL A 865 -62.17 20.64 17.04
N ASN A 866 -62.14 19.33 16.81
CA ASN A 866 -62.24 18.29 17.85
C ASN A 866 -60.90 17.87 18.43
N LEU A 867 -59.79 18.51 18.03
CA LEU A 867 -58.49 18.27 18.66
C LEU A 867 -58.53 18.68 20.15
N THR A 868 -57.83 17.92 20.99
CA THR A 868 -57.66 18.25 22.41
C THR A 868 -56.82 19.51 22.57
N ILE A 869 -57.06 20.29 23.64
CA ILE A 869 -56.22 21.43 24.04
C ILE A 869 -54.90 20.91 24.63
N GLY A 870 -53.76 21.42 24.16
CA GLY A 870 -52.46 21.00 24.64
C GLY A 870 -51.31 21.81 24.04
N GLU A 871 -50.13 21.72 24.66
CA GLU A 871 -48.94 22.45 24.21
C GLU A 871 -48.21 21.77 23.03
N ALA A 872 -48.42 20.46 22.82
CA ALA A 872 -47.84 19.70 21.71
C ALA A 872 -48.78 18.56 21.28
N ILE A 873 -49.72 18.86 20.37
CA ILE A 873 -50.62 17.88 19.76
C ILE A 873 -50.00 17.37 18.47
N GLU A 874 -49.77 16.06 18.38
CA GLU A 874 -49.24 15.40 17.18
C GLU A 874 -50.26 15.40 16.03
N MET A 875 -49.79 15.77 14.85
CA MET A 875 -50.56 15.84 13.61
C MET A 875 -49.84 14.98 12.56
N LYS A 876 -50.49 13.92 12.08
CA LYS A 876 -49.92 12.94 11.14
C LYS A 876 -50.32 13.26 9.71
N LEU A 877 -49.35 13.46 8.84
CA LEU A 877 -49.53 13.63 7.40
C LEU A 877 -49.12 12.35 6.68
N THR A 878 -49.98 11.81 5.83
CA THR A 878 -49.67 10.63 5.00
C THR A 878 -49.79 10.97 3.53
N VAL A 879 -48.95 10.36 2.69
CA VAL A 879 -49.05 10.45 1.22
C VAL A 879 -48.67 9.14 0.56
N LYS A 880 -49.28 8.82 -0.57
CA LYS A 880 -48.91 7.66 -1.37
C LYS A 880 -47.89 7.98 -2.44
N LEU A 881 -47.04 7.01 -2.72
CA LEU A 881 -46.18 6.96 -3.88
C LEU A 881 -46.87 6.27 -5.05
N ASN A 882 -46.31 6.40 -6.25
CA ASN A 882 -46.84 5.81 -7.48
C ASN A 882 -46.89 4.27 -7.46
N ASP A 883 -46.09 3.64 -6.59
CA ASP A 883 -46.11 2.19 -6.30
C ASP A 883 -47.17 1.81 -5.24
N ASN A 884 -47.99 2.78 -4.80
CA ASN A 884 -49.03 2.68 -3.77
C ASN A 884 -48.52 2.46 -2.34
N SER A 885 -47.20 2.47 -2.10
CA SER A 885 -46.63 2.58 -0.75
C SER A 885 -46.91 3.97 -0.16
N SER A 886 -46.81 4.12 1.17
CA SER A 886 -47.12 5.39 1.86
C SER A 886 -45.91 5.95 2.62
N ILE A 887 -45.79 7.28 2.64
CA ILE A 887 -44.89 8.03 3.50
C ILE A 887 -45.73 8.67 4.60
N ASP A 888 -45.35 8.44 5.85
CA ASP A 888 -45.97 9.02 7.03
C ASP A 888 -45.01 10.04 7.64
N LEU A 889 -45.53 11.23 7.92
CA LEU A 889 -44.83 12.35 8.52
C LEU A 889 -45.63 12.85 9.72
N SER A 890 -44.98 13.51 10.65
CA SER A 890 -45.63 14.08 11.82
C SER A 890 -45.05 15.44 12.16
N ASP A 891 -45.89 16.34 12.63
CA ASP A 891 -45.49 17.59 13.28
C ASP A 891 -46.39 17.85 14.49
N THR A 892 -46.01 18.76 15.37
CA THR A 892 -46.77 19.12 16.57
C THR A 892 -47.26 20.56 16.52
N ILE A 893 -48.48 20.78 17.01
CA ILE A 893 -49.06 22.11 17.14
C ILE A 893 -49.53 22.34 18.58
N ARG A 894 -49.45 23.58 19.03
CA ARG A 894 -50.12 24.03 20.26
C ARG A 894 -51.59 24.30 19.95
N THR A 895 -52.52 23.71 20.66
CA THR A 895 -53.96 23.96 20.47
C THR A 895 -54.53 24.76 21.64
N ILE A 896 -55.31 25.80 21.33
CA ILE A 896 -55.96 26.66 22.33
C ILE A 896 -57.43 26.90 21.96
N ARG A 897 -58.22 27.37 22.93
CA ARG A 897 -59.54 27.96 22.70
C ARG A 897 -59.55 29.40 23.21
N ASN A 898 -60.44 30.22 22.67
CA ASN A 898 -60.70 31.54 23.20
C ASN A 898 -61.08 31.39 24.68
N LYS A 899 -60.45 32.18 25.56
CA LYS A 899 -60.93 32.29 26.94
C LYS A 899 -62.37 32.81 26.87
N ASN A 900 -63.33 31.97 27.26
CA ASN A 900 -64.66 32.47 27.58
C ASN A 900 -64.51 33.50 28.70
N ASN A 901 -64.99 34.73 28.44
CA ASN A 901 -65.20 35.74 29.47
C ASN A 901 -66.26 35.23 30.45
N ASP A 902 -65.87 34.41 31.42
CA ASP A 902 -66.64 34.21 32.64
C ASP A 902 -65.94 34.94 33.79
N ASN A 903 -66.49 36.12 34.09
CA ASN A 903 -66.18 36.88 35.29
C ASN A 903 -66.72 36.14 36.53
N SER A 904 -65.84 35.52 37.33
CA SER A 904 -66.05 35.39 38.78
C SER A 904 -64.74 35.25 39.57
N ILE A 905 -64.18 36.41 39.91
CA ILE A 905 -63.46 36.84 41.15
C ILE A 905 -62.89 35.76 42.10
N THR A 906 -61.56 35.74 42.32
CA THR A 906 -60.85 36.26 43.53
C THR A 906 -59.37 35.90 43.53
N ALA A 907 -58.51 36.90 43.80
CA ALA A 907 -57.07 36.72 44.04
C ALA A 907 -56.79 36.13 45.42
N PRO A 908 -55.57 35.60 45.66
CA PRO A 908 -54.67 36.40 46.48
C PRO A 908 -53.22 36.46 45.98
N ASN A 909 -52.62 37.60 46.32
CA ASN A 909 -51.20 37.95 46.21
C ASN A 909 -50.26 36.87 46.77
N ASN A 910 -49.09 36.72 46.14
CA ASN A 910 -47.79 36.80 46.82
C ASN A 910 -46.64 36.89 45.78
N THR A 911 -46.09 38.09 45.63
CA THR A 911 -44.71 38.36 45.21
C THR A 911 -43.81 38.31 46.47
N PRO A 912 -42.48 38.01 46.40
CA PRO A 912 -41.56 38.88 45.66
C PRO A 912 -40.26 38.29 45.04
N ASN A 913 -39.79 39.06 44.05
CA ASN A 913 -38.41 39.39 43.68
C ASN A 913 -37.46 38.35 43.05
N ILE A 914 -36.93 38.70 41.87
CA ILE A 914 -35.49 38.82 41.53
C ILE A 914 -35.33 39.73 40.26
N PRO A 915 -34.23 40.51 40.11
CA PRO A 915 -34.16 41.80 39.38
C PRO A 915 -33.78 41.71 37.87
N PRO A 916 -33.79 42.85 37.14
CA PRO A 916 -33.83 42.90 35.68
C PRO A 916 -32.44 42.89 35.02
N GLY A 917 -32.29 42.07 33.97
CA GLY A 917 -31.13 42.03 33.07
C GLY A 917 -31.50 42.55 31.67
N ASN A 918 -30.78 43.59 31.25
CA ASN A 918 -30.92 44.43 30.07
C ASN A 918 -31.34 43.77 28.73
N ILE A 919 -32.29 44.47 28.11
CA ILE A 919 -32.54 44.50 26.66
C ILE A 919 -31.34 45.19 25.97
N ASN A 920 -30.74 44.55 24.96
CA ASN A 920 -30.24 45.30 23.80
C ASN A 920 -30.05 44.42 22.54
N ASN A 921 -30.63 44.96 21.47
CA ASN A 921 -30.26 44.88 20.06
C ASN A 921 -30.38 43.56 19.25
N LYS A 922 -31.46 43.55 18.47
CA LYS A 922 -31.50 43.27 17.03
C LYS A 922 -30.15 43.36 16.33
N GLY A 923 -29.69 42.25 15.77
CA GLY A 923 -28.61 42.15 14.80
C GLY A 923 -29.07 41.28 13.63
N LYS A 924 -29.03 41.87 12.43
CA LYS A 924 -29.46 41.34 11.13
C LYS A 924 -28.87 39.97 10.76
N LYS A 925 -29.68 39.21 10.01
CA LYS A 925 -29.35 38.36 8.85
C LYS A 925 -27.96 37.71 8.83
N LYS A 926 -27.95 36.39 8.83
CA LYS A 926 -27.63 35.63 7.61
C LYS A 926 -28.71 34.60 7.38
#